data_AF-A0A7T2ZV56-F1
#
_entry.id   AF-A0A7T2ZV56-F1
#
_cell.length_a   1.000
_cell.length_b   1.000
_cell.length_c   1.000
_cell.angle_alpha   90.00
_cell.angle_beta   90.00
_cell.angle_gamma   90.00
#
_symmetry.space_group_name_H-M   'P 1'
#
loop_
_entity.id
_entity.type
_entity.pdbx_description
1 polymer ?
#
loop_
_entity_poly.entity_id
_entity_poly.type
_entity_poly.pdbx_seq_one_letter_code
_entity_poly.pdbx_strand_id
1 'polypeptide(L)'
;MKKILLASTVVLSMAGFAKTSVYAEESQVTKKTQTTDVVEKKEEATPKKEVPKVEAKKEPAVKEENSSKDDSSKKKKNEDVIKEGWRKEQGNWRFYENNQPVVNWKKISGTWHYFDKNGIMLSNTIIDGYLIQGNGAMVENAWVKISDKWYYATASGKISRDKWEKIEGVWYYFDQDGVMLSRTVYNDYLFQGSGAMAENDWVKISDKWYYATASGKISRNKWEKIEGSWYYFDQDGVMLSRTIYNDYLFQGSGAMAENDWVKISDKWYYATTSGKISRNKWEKIKGTWYYFNSDGVMASSQWKSDYYLKDSGAMAEKEWIFDKSYNSWFYLKSGGAYASREWVGSYYLKSGGYMAKNEWIFDKDYDAWYYLKDDGRYVTGTFTIKGKEYSFQNNGKWISEAKYYKVKPITAYVYSASGERLSYVSQGTIVSLGDAQSKKDSQIPVNISGLSGFMNKSDLVAIDKDSEFVPHYTSDGKYFYHELSPYVSLRVAPHSSAMTIGKKYYSTDGIHFDGFTIENPFLFRNLTKPSNYSAAELDKIYSLMNIRDSRLAGKGAVFKEAEKRYGVNALYLMAHSALESAWGRSQIAKDKNNFFGIAAYDSSPYTSAKKFDDVDKGILGAAKWIRENYIDYGRDHLGNKASGMNVRYASDPYWGEKIASIMMTINSKLGGKD
;
A
#
# COMPACT_ATOMS: atom_id res chain seq x y z
N MET A 1 53.20 22.67 19.58
CA MET A 1 52.74 22.91 18.20
C MET A 1 51.22 23.05 18.18
N LYS A 2 50.69 24.25 17.91
CA LYS A 2 49.26 24.43 17.60
C LYS A 2 48.97 23.68 16.29
N LYS A 3 48.08 22.67 16.34
CA LYS A 3 47.80 21.75 15.23
C LYS A 3 46.96 22.47 14.18
N ILE A 4 47.55 22.73 13.01
CA ILE A 4 46.82 23.20 11.83
C ILE A 4 46.38 21.94 11.08
N LEU A 5 45.08 21.60 11.13
CA LEU A 5 44.48 20.66 10.18
C LEU A 5 44.52 21.28 8.78
N LEU A 6 44.80 20.51 7.74
CA LEU A 6 44.62 20.97 6.37
C LEU A 6 43.72 19.98 5.67
N ALA A 7 42.64 20.51 5.12
CA ALA A 7 41.71 19.75 4.33
C ALA A 7 42.03 19.95 2.86
N SER A 8 42.41 18.88 2.18
CA SER A 8 42.13 18.80 0.75
C SER A 8 40.64 18.44 0.63
N THR A 9 39.78 19.44 0.57
CA THR A 9 38.39 19.21 0.16
C THR A 9 38.40 18.70 -1.27
N VAL A 10 38.27 17.39 -1.47
CA VAL A 10 37.80 16.85 -2.75
C VAL A 10 36.31 17.19 -2.83
N VAL A 11 35.99 18.44 -3.15
CA VAL A 11 34.77 18.70 -3.90
C VAL A 11 35.09 18.22 -5.30
N LEU A 12 34.50 17.09 -5.69
CA LEU A 12 34.54 16.57 -7.05
C LEU A 12 33.83 17.59 -7.97
N SER A 13 34.50 18.66 -8.37
CA SER A 13 34.06 19.47 -9.51
C SER A 13 34.46 18.72 -10.78
N MET A 14 33.65 17.72 -11.15
CA MET A 14 33.73 17.10 -12.46
C MET A 14 33.44 18.15 -13.53
N ALA A 15 34.46 18.56 -14.27
CA ALA A 15 34.31 19.22 -15.55
C ALA A 15 35.42 18.75 -16.50
N GLY A 16 35.01 17.97 -17.51
CA GLY A 16 35.79 17.52 -18.67
C GLY A 16 36.27 16.06 -18.53
N PHE A 17 35.82 15.07 -19.30
CA PHE A 17 35.23 15.05 -20.63
C PHE A 17 34.13 13.96 -20.68
N ALA A 18 32.91 14.30 -21.08
CA ALA A 18 31.91 13.31 -21.49
C ALA A 18 31.86 13.28 -23.02
N LYS A 19 32.11 12.11 -23.60
CA LYS A 19 31.67 11.79 -24.97
C LYS A 19 30.20 11.39 -24.91
N THR A 20 29.48 11.84 -25.94
CA THR A 20 28.17 11.37 -26.45
C THR A 20 26.94 11.55 -25.55
N SER A 21 26.08 12.46 -26.00
CA SER A 21 24.69 12.67 -25.60
C SER A 21 23.79 11.51 -26.06
N VAL A 22 22.99 10.98 -25.14
CA VAL A 22 21.75 10.25 -25.46
C VAL A 22 20.63 10.88 -24.64
N TYR A 23 19.59 11.30 -25.34
CA TYR A 23 18.35 11.87 -24.81
C TYR A 23 17.62 10.85 -23.92
N ALA A 24 17.08 11.32 -22.80
CA ALA A 24 16.01 10.63 -22.08
C ALA A 24 15.00 11.69 -21.59
N GLU A 25 13.72 11.43 -21.90
CA GLU A 25 12.56 12.29 -21.75
C GLU A 25 12.21 12.59 -20.28
N GLU A 26 11.83 13.82 -20.01
CA GLU A 26 11.25 14.25 -18.73
C GLU A 26 9.79 13.80 -18.62
N SER A 27 9.48 12.96 -17.64
CA SER A 27 8.12 12.70 -17.18
C SER A 27 7.76 13.67 -16.06
N GLN A 28 6.81 14.57 -16.31
CA GLN A 28 6.28 15.49 -15.30
C GLN A 28 5.52 14.72 -14.20
N VAL A 29 5.91 14.94 -12.94
CA VAL A 29 5.13 14.57 -11.76
C VAL A 29 4.75 15.84 -11.00
N THR A 30 3.44 16.10 -10.96
CA THR A 30 2.78 17.19 -10.25
C THR A 30 2.90 17.02 -8.74
N LYS A 31 3.37 18.08 -8.06
CA LYS A 31 3.41 18.20 -6.60
C LYS A 31 1.99 18.30 -6.04
N LYS A 32 1.63 17.38 -5.12
CA LYS A 32 0.54 17.56 -4.15
C LYS A 32 1.09 18.24 -2.90
N THR A 33 0.37 19.23 -2.40
CA THR A 33 0.56 19.83 -1.07
C THR A 33 -0.78 19.75 -0.33
N GLN A 34 -0.81 18.96 0.74
CA GLN A 34 -1.68 19.10 1.92
C GLN A 34 -1.10 20.23 2.79
N THR A 35 -1.81 21.07 3.55
CA THR A 35 -3.02 20.89 4.38
C THR A 35 -3.49 22.28 4.83
N THR A 36 -4.78 22.48 5.13
CA THR A 36 -5.28 22.87 6.47
C THR A 36 -6.81 23.01 6.49
N ASP A 37 -7.35 22.64 7.64
CA ASP A 37 -8.74 22.36 7.98
C ASP A 37 -9.63 23.60 8.13
N VAL A 38 -10.92 23.47 7.78
CA VAL A 38 -12.03 24.09 8.52
C VAL A 38 -13.21 23.11 8.56
N VAL A 39 -13.68 22.88 9.78
CA VAL A 39 -14.81 22.03 10.19
C VAL A 39 -16.13 22.77 9.96
N GLU A 40 -17.08 22.17 9.23
CA GLU A 40 -18.50 22.49 9.35
C GLU A 40 -19.34 21.21 9.32
N LYS A 41 -20.11 21.02 10.41
CA LYS A 41 -21.17 20.02 10.57
C LYS A 41 -22.33 20.34 9.62
N LYS A 42 -22.85 19.33 8.93
CA LYS A 42 -24.26 19.30 8.50
C LYS A 42 -24.87 17.93 8.72
N GLU A 43 -25.94 17.96 9.49
CA GLU A 43 -26.79 16.86 9.94
C GLU A 43 -27.65 16.30 8.80
N GLU A 44 -27.98 15.02 8.97
CA GLU A 44 -28.86 14.21 8.14
C GLU A 44 -30.31 14.72 8.17
N ALA A 45 -30.90 14.87 6.98
CA ALA A 45 -32.31 15.15 6.81
C ALA A 45 -33.12 13.85 6.76
N THR A 46 -33.96 13.63 7.77
CA THR A 46 -35.13 12.74 7.72
C THR A 46 -36.40 13.58 7.55
N PRO A 47 -37.35 13.21 6.69
CA PRO A 47 -38.54 14.02 6.45
C PRO A 47 -39.62 13.73 7.51
N LYS A 48 -40.03 14.80 8.22
CA LYS A 48 -41.24 14.85 9.04
C LYS A 48 -42.48 14.98 8.15
N LYS A 49 -43.45 14.09 8.34
CA LYS A 49 -44.87 14.29 8.04
C LYS A 49 -45.58 14.65 9.33
N GLU A 50 -46.36 15.73 9.35
CA GLU A 50 -47.54 15.90 10.22
C GLU A 50 -48.25 17.23 9.93
N VAL A 51 -49.55 17.18 9.63
CA VAL A 51 -50.63 18.00 10.24
C VAL A 51 -51.97 17.24 10.05
N PRO A 52 -53.08 17.55 10.75
CA PRO A 52 -53.59 16.75 11.86
C PRO A 52 -55.02 16.20 11.60
N LYS A 53 -55.45 15.17 12.34
CA LYS A 53 -56.89 14.90 12.49
C LYS A 53 -57.22 14.10 13.75
N VAL A 54 -57.63 14.85 14.77
CA VAL A 54 -58.73 14.62 15.73
C VAL A 54 -59.17 13.17 15.93
N GLU A 55 -58.79 12.64 17.09
CA GLU A 55 -59.36 11.43 17.70
C GLU A 55 -60.79 11.70 18.19
N ALA A 56 -61.70 10.77 17.91
CA ALA A 56 -62.95 10.60 18.63
C ALA A 56 -62.95 9.21 19.29
N LYS A 57 -63.14 9.25 20.60
CA LYS A 57 -63.18 8.16 21.58
C LYS A 57 -64.09 6.98 21.19
N LYS A 58 -63.65 5.78 21.56
CA LYS A 58 -64.51 4.71 22.07
C LYS A 58 -63.91 4.16 23.36
N GLU A 59 -64.66 4.23 24.44
CA GLU A 59 -64.63 3.24 25.53
C GLU A 59 -65.74 2.21 25.27
N PRO A 60 -65.63 0.99 25.83
CA PRO A 60 -66.43 0.74 27.04
C PRO A 60 -65.72 -0.18 28.05
N ALA A 61 -65.97 0.03 29.35
CA ALA A 61 -66.71 -0.90 30.21
C ALA A 61 -66.50 -0.67 31.73
N VAL A 62 -67.60 -0.27 32.39
CA VAL A 62 -68.20 -0.76 33.65
C VAL A 62 -67.33 -0.92 34.91
N LYS A 63 -67.75 -0.24 36.00
CA LYS A 63 -68.10 -0.85 37.31
C LYS A 63 -68.89 0.10 38.24
N GLU A 64 -69.72 -0.55 39.06
CA GLU A 64 -70.66 -0.14 40.13
C GLU A 64 -70.05 0.87 41.15
N GLU A 65 -70.74 1.61 42.04
CA GLU A 65 -71.99 1.39 42.80
C GLU A 65 -72.40 2.71 43.55
N ASN A 66 -73.70 2.87 43.85
CA ASN A 66 -74.37 3.63 44.95
C ASN A 66 -73.99 5.08 45.38
N SER A 67 -74.94 6.03 45.26
CA SER A 67 -75.85 6.46 46.37
C SER A 67 -76.49 7.86 46.21
N SER A 68 -77.77 7.92 46.61
CA SER A 68 -78.59 9.05 47.15
C SER A 68 -78.96 10.31 46.33
N LYS A 69 -80.29 10.46 46.17
CA LYS A 69 -81.18 11.65 46.35
C LYS A 69 -80.77 12.98 45.71
N ASP A 70 -81.61 13.56 44.83
CA ASP A 70 -82.73 14.42 45.27
C ASP A 70 -83.67 14.86 44.11
N ASP A 71 -84.86 15.24 44.56
CA ASP A 71 -86.05 15.90 44.00
C ASP A 71 -86.07 16.57 42.60
N SER A 72 -87.09 16.23 41.80
CA SER A 72 -88.22 17.14 41.51
C SER A 72 -88.91 16.83 40.18
N SER A 73 -90.17 16.46 40.32
CA SER A 73 -91.14 16.22 39.27
C SER A 73 -91.55 17.50 38.52
N LYS A 74 -91.53 17.49 37.19
CA LYS A 74 -92.43 18.31 36.35
C LYS A 74 -93.05 17.48 35.23
N LYS A 75 -94.35 17.24 35.37
CA LYS A 75 -95.27 16.75 34.32
C LYS A 75 -95.17 17.63 33.07
N LYS A 76 -95.10 17.00 31.89
CA LYS A 76 -95.67 17.56 30.64
C LYS A 76 -96.37 16.45 29.85
N LYS A 77 -97.51 16.86 29.29
CA LYS A 77 -98.60 16.10 28.67
C LYS A 77 -98.15 15.26 27.46
N ASN A 78 -98.80 14.10 27.31
CA ASN A 78 -98.93 13.37 26.06
C ASN A 78 -99.68 14.23 25.02
N GLU A 79 -99.06 14.41 23.87
CA GLU A 79 -99.73 14.60 22.58
C GLU A 79 -99.37 13.39 21.71
N ASP A 80 -100.38 12.67 21.23
CA ASP A 80 -100.21 11.55 20.31
C ASP A 80 -99.69 12.07 18.96
N VAL A 81 -98.37 12.00 18.76
CA VAL A 81 -97.73 12.28 17.48
C VAL A 81 -98.03 11.12 16.52
N ILE A 82 -98.77 11.39 15.44
CA ILE A 82 -98.96 10.43 14.35
C ILE A 82 -97.59 10.16 13.69
N LYS A 83 -97.09 8.92 13.77
CA LYS A 83 -95.83 8.50 13.15
C LYS A 83 -96.08 8.01 11.72
N GLU A 84 -95.40 8.62 10.75
CA GLU A 84 -95.41 8.24 9.34
C GLU A 84 -93.99 8.27 8.74
N GLY A 85 -93.69 7.31 7.86
CA GLY A 85 -92.43 7.21 7.12
C GLY A 85 -91.23 6.78 7.97
N TRP A 86 -90.02 7.05 7.49
CA TRP A 86 -88.78 6.69 8.17
C TRP A 86 -88.61 7.45 9.50
N ARG A 87 -88.29 6.72 10.57
CA ARG A 87 -87.97 7.26 11.89
C ARG A 87 -86.81 6.48 12.50
N LYS A 88 -85.91 7.21 13.18
CA LYS A 88 -84.80 6.61 13.93
C LYS A 88 -85.11 6.69 15.42
N GLU A 89 -85.29 5.54 16.06
CA GLU A 89 -85.67 5.43 17.47
C GLU A 89 -84.67 4.55 18.21
N GLN A 90 -84.12 5.03 19.33
CA GLN A 90 -83.13 4.30 20.13
C GLN A 90 -81.96 3.75 19.30
N GLY A 91 -81.55 4.50 18.26
CA GLY A 91 -80.46 4.12 17.35
C GLY A 91 -80.87 3.26 16.15
N ASN A 92 -82.10 2.72 16.13
CA ASN A 92 -82.60 1.80 15.12
C ASN A 92 -83.55 2.49 14.15
N TRP A 93 -83.44 2.17 12.85
CA TRP A 93 -84.37 2.68 11.84
C TRP A 93 -85.65 1.86 11.82
N ARG A 94 -86.79 2.54 11.68
CA ARG A 94 -88.15 2.01 11.59
C ARG A 94 -88.89 2.74 10.48
N PHE A 95 -89.91 2.12 9.89
CA PHE A 95 -90.80 2.77 8.95
C PHE A 95 -92.23 2.63 9.45
N TYR A 96 -92.97 3.74 9.56
CA TYR A 96 -94.34 3.75 10.07
C TYR A 96 -95.35 3.98 8.95
N GLU A 97 -96.45 3.24 9.00
CA GLU A 97 -97.66 3.46 8.19
C GLU A 97 -98.88 3.39 9.12
N ASN A 98 -99.72 4.41 9.11
CA ASN A 98 -100.89 4.56 9.99
C ASN A 98 -100.55 4.40 11.47
N ASN A 99 -99.46 5.05 11.91
CA ASN A 99 -98.94 5.00 13.29
C ASN A 99 -98.48 3.60 13.77
N GLN A 100 -98.37 2.61 12.87
CA GLN A 100 -97.86 1.26 13.16
C GLN A 100 -96.51 1.01 12.47
N PRO A 101 -95.53 0.39 13.15
CA PRO A 101 -94.26 0.05 12.52
C PRO A 101 -94.43 -1.11 11.51
N VAL A 102 -93.88 -0.94 10.32
CA VAL A 102 -93.80 -2.00 9.31
C VAL A 102 -92.87 -3.11 9.80
N VAL A 103 -93.28 -4.35 9.55
CA VAL A 103 -92.54 -5.59 9.83
C VAL A 103 -92.38 -6.41 8.56
N ASN A 104 -91.39 -7.30 8.51
CA ASN A 104 -91.00 -8.09 7.34
C ASN A 104 -90.58 -7.24 6.13
N TRP A 105 -90.65 -7.82 4.93
CA TRP A 105 -90.28 -7.18 3.67
C TRP A 105 -91.25 -6.06 3.29
N LYS A 106 -90.70 -4.88 2.99
CA LYS A 106 -91.45 -3.75 2.43
C LYS A 106 -90.64 -3.05 1.35
N LYS A 107 -91.31 -2.77 0.22
CA LYS A 107 -90.76 -1.94 -0.85
C LYS A 107 -91.07 -0.47 -0.57
N ILE A 108 -90.03 0.33 -0.38
CA ILE A 108 -90.12 1.76 -0.07
C ILE A 108 -89.35 2.51 -1.15
N SER A 109 -90.04 3.40 -1.87
CA SER A 109 -89.46 4.20 -2.97
C SER A 109 -88.69 3.37 -3.99
N GLY A 110 -89.20 2.18 -4.34
CA GLY A 110 -88.59 1.30 -5.34
C GLY A 110 -87.59 0.27 -4.79
N THR A 111 -87.20 0.36 -3.52
CA THR A 111 -86.17 -0.52 -2.92
C THR A 111 -86.74 -1.36 -1.79
N TRP A 112 -86.41 -2.65 -1.77
CA TRP A 112 -86.83 -3.57 -0.70
C TRP A 112 -85.99 -3.37 0.56
N HIS A 113 -86.67 -3.31 1.70
CA HIS A 113 -86.10 -3.27 3.04
C HIS A 113 -86.76 -4.37 3.88
N TYR A 114 -86.05 -4.89 4.88
CA TYR A 114 -86.58 -5.88 5.81
C TYR A 114 -86.62 -5.33 7.22
N PHE A 115 -87.75 -5.47 7.90
CA PHE A 115 -87.95 -5.07 9.29
C PHE A 115 -88.19 -6.31 10.16
N ASP A 116 -87.53 -6.39 11.31
CA ASP A 116 -87.72 -7.51 12.25
C ASP A 116 -89.14 -7.48 12.87
N LYS A 117 -89.45 -8.48 13.71
CA LYS A 117 -90.74 -8.57 14.42
C LYS A 117 -91.06 -7.37 15.31
N ASN A 118 -90.05 -6.60 15.70
CA ASN A 118 -90.20 -5.40 16.50
C ASN A 118 -90.31 -4.16 15.63
N GLY A 119 -90.19 -4.26 14.30
CA GLY A 119 -90.21 -3.15 13.33
C GLY A 119 -88.86 -2.48 13.09
N ILE A 120 -87.74 -3.09 13.53
CA ILE A 120 -86.38 -2.56 13.33
C ILE A 120 -85.86 -3.00 11.96
N MET A 121 -85.41 -2.04 11.15
CA MET A 121 -84.80 -2.29 9.86
C MET A 121 -83.47 -3.04 10.02
N LEU A 122 -83.33 -4.17 9.34
CA LEU A 122 -82.07 -4.89 9.26
C LEU A 122 -81.11 -4.23 8.27
N SER A 123 -79.81 -4.36 8.51
CA SER A 123 -78.75 -3.82 7.64
C SER A 123 -77.49 -4.67 7.76
N ASN A 124 -76.66 -4.72 6.72
CA ASN A 124 -75.44 -5.56 6.66
C ASN A 124 -75.72 -7.01 7.08
N THR A 125 -76.77 -7.60 6.54
CA THR A 125 -77.18 -8.96 6.90
C THR A 125 -77.72 -9.71 5.70
N ILE A 126 -77.92 -11.01 5.88
CA ILE A 126 -78.57 -11.89 4.91
C ILE A 126 -79.84 -12.40 5.57
N ILE A 127 -80.99 -12.19 4.93
CA ILE A 127 -82.30 -12.64 5.41
C ILE A 127 -83.05 -13.32 4.27
N ASP A 128 -83.56 -14.53 4.51
CA ASP A 128 -84.22 -15.37 3.50
C ASP A 128 -83.39 -15.60 2.20
N GLY A 129 -82.06 -15.53 2.33
CA GLY A 129 -81.11 -15.62 1.22
C GLY A 129 -80.85 -14.31 0.48
N TYR A 130 -81.55 -13.22 0.80
CA TYR A 130 -81.36 -11.89 0.19
C TYR A 130 -80.34 -11.04 0.96
N LEU A 131 -79.50 -10.33 0.22
CA LEU A 131 -78.42 -9.52 0.78
C LEU A 131 -78.91 -8.08 1.04
N ILE A 132 -78.79 -7.63 2.28
CA ILE A 132 -79.13 -6.27 2.70
C ILE A 132 -77.85 -5.51 3.04
N GLN A 133 -77.59 -4.41 2.34
CA GLN A 133 -76.40 -3.58 2.56
C GLN A 133 -76.58 -2.63 3.77
N GLY A 134 -75.55 -1.84 4.10
CA GLY A 134 -75.51 -1.07 5.34
C GLY A 134 -76.59 0.01 5.51
N ASN A 135 -77.20 0.47 4.42
CA ASN A 135 -78.33 1.42 4.48
C ASN A 135 -79.70 0.72 4.60
N GLY A 136 -79.74 -0.61 4.70
CA GLY A 136 -80.97 -1.40 4.80
C GLY A 136 -81.64 -1.77 3.47
N ALA A 137 -81.05 -1.36 2.34
CA ALA A 137 -81.53 -1.73 1.03
C ALA A 137 -81.09 -3.15 0.65
N MET A 138 -82.01 -3.92 0.09
CA MET A 138 -81.72 -5.15 -0.65
C MET A 138 -81.03 -4.81 -1.97
N VAL A 139 -79.97 -5.54 -2.31
CA VAL A 139 -79.14 -5.28 -3.49
C VAL A 139 -79.19 -6.42 -4.51
N GLU A 140 -78.98 -6.09 -5.78
CA GLU A 140 -78.93 -7.01 -6.93
C GLU A 140 -77.63 -6.77 -7.70
N ASN A 141 -77.01 -7.84 -8.24
CA ASN A 141 -75.72 -7.78 -8.97
C ASN A 141 -74.64 -6.99 -8.24
N ALA A 142 -74.52 -7.19 -6.93
CA ALA A 142 -73.71 -6.33 -6.08
C ALA A 142 -72.94 -7.11 -5.02
N TRP A 143 -71.73 -6.62 -4.74
CA TRP A 143 -70.88 -7.07 -3.66
C TRP A 143 -71.23 -6.37 -2.35
N VAL A 144 -71.36 -7.11 -1.25
CA VAL A 144 -71.50 -6.55 0.09
C VAL A 144 -70.51 -7.23 1.03
N LYS A 145 -69.80 -6.41 1.82
CA LYS A 145 -68.88 -6.86 2.84
C LYS A 145 -69.56 -6.84 4.21
N ILE A 146 -69.68 -8.00 4.85
CA ILE A 146 -70.30 -8.17 6.18
C ILE A 146 -69.28 -8.85 7.09
N SER A 147 -68.94 -8.23 8.21
CA SER A 147 -68.01 -8.79 9.21
C SER A 147 -66.71 -9.34 8.61
N ASP A 148 -66.08 -8.54 7.73
CA ASP A 148 -64.87 -8.87 6.98
C ASP A 148 -64.97 -9.99 5.93
N LYS A 149 -66.18 -10.45 5.63
CA LYS A 149 -66.46 -11.46 4.59
C LYS A 149 -67.21 -10.83 3.43
N TRP A 150 -66.85 -11.22 2.21
CA TRP A 150 -67.51 -10.75 0.99
C TRP A 150 -68.60 -11.72 0.54
N TYR A 151 -69.74 -11.16 0.14
CA TYR A 151 -70.89 -11.87 -0.41
C TYR A 151 -71.30 -11.18 -1.72
N TYR A 152 -71.89 -11.94 -2.63
CA TYR A 152 -72.41 -11.40 -3.89
C TYR A 152 -73.88 -11.72 -4.06
N ALA A 153 -74.69 -10.69 -4.30
CA ALA A 153 -76.09 -10.84 -4.67
C ALA A 153 -76.21 -10.98 -6.19
N THR A 154 -76.91 -12.02 -6.63
CA THR A 154 -77.24 -12.24 -8.05
C THR A 154 -78.29 -11.22 -8.53
N ALA A 155 -78.65 -11.26 -9.80
CA ALA A 155 -79.74 -10.45 -10.36
C ALA A 155 -81.11 -10.68 -9.66
N SER A 156 -81.27 -11.80 -8.94
CA SER A 156 -82.47 -12.06 -8.14
C SER A 156 -82.44 -11.42 -6.75
N GLY A 157 -81.33 -10.80 -6.35
CA GLY A 157 -81.07 -10.31 -5.00
C GLY A 157 -80.62 -11.40 -4.01
N LYS A 158 -80.76 -12.69 -4.37
CA LYS A 158 -80.25 -13.80 -3.56
C LYS A 158 -78.74 -13.94 -3.68
N ILE A 159 -78.11 -14.36 -2.59
CA ILE A 159 -76.66 -14.56 -2.57
C ILE A 159 -76.21 -15.82 -3.30
N SER A 160 -75.01 -15.78 -3.86
CA SER A 160 -74.31 -16.98 -4.37
C SER A 160 -73.80 -17.84 -3.21
N ARG A 161 -74.08 -19.15 -3.25
CA ARG A 161 -73.66 -20.16 -2.26
C ARG A 161 -73.24 -21.45 -2.94
N ASP A 162 -72.16 -22.04 -2.44
CA ASP A 162 -71.60 -23.34 -2.87
C ASP A 162 -71.41 -23.47 -4.38
N LYS A 163 -70.97 -22.38 -5.03
CA LYS A 163 -70.89 -22.33 -6.49
C LYS A 163 -69.84 -21.36 -7.01
N TRP A 164 -69.45 -21.61 -8.26
CA TRP A 164 -68.73 -20.66 -9.09
C TRP A 164 -69.67 -19.57 -9.61
N GLU A 165 -69.19 -18.34 -9.63
CA GLU A 165 -69.85 -17.20 -10.26
C GLU A 165 -68.85 -16.45 -11.13
N LYS A 166 -69.26 -16.11 -12.36
CA LYS A 166 -68.46 -15.27 -13.25
C LYS A 166 -69.00 -13.85 -13.20
N ILE A 167 -68.24 -12.95 -12.59
CA ILE A 167 -68.64 -11.57 -12.33
C ILE A 167 -67.70 -10.67 -13.12
N GLU A 168 -68.26 -9.89 -14.05
CA GLU A 168 -67.48 -9.00 -14.93
C GLU A 168 -66.32 -9.69 -15.67
N GLY A 169 -66.52 -10.97 -16.02
CA GLY A 169 -65.52 -11.77 -16.73
C GLY A 169 -64.52 -12.53 -15.83
N VAL A 170 -64.53 -12.28 -14.52
CA VAL A 170 -63.63 -12.91 -13.55
C VAL A 170 -64.37 -14.00 -12.76
N TRP A 171 -63.70 -15.12 -12.50
CA TRP A 171 -64.28 -16.22 -11.72
C TRP A 171 -64.06 -16.03 -10.22
N TYR A 172 -65.13 -16.28 -9.46
CA TYR A 172 -65.15 -16.31 -8.00
C TYR A 172 -65.82 -17.60 -7.53
N TYR A 173 -65.46 -18.08 -6.34
CA TYR A 173 -66.15 -19.20 -5.70
C TYR A 173 -66.67 -18.77 -4.33
N PHE A 174 -67.92 -19.13 -4.05
CA PHE A 174 -68.60 -18.88 -2.78
C PHE A 174 -68.81 -20.20 -2.05
N ASP A 175 -68.45 -20.24 -0.77
CA ASP A 175 -68.66 -21.42 0.07
C ASP A 175 -70.14 -21.66 0.42
N GLN A 176 -70.42 -22.67 1.24
CA GLN A 176 -71.78 -23.04 1.66
C GLN A 176 -72.50 -21.91 2.43
N ASP A 177 -71.74 -21.06 3.12
CA ASP A 177 -72.25 -19.89 3.84
C ASP A 177 -72.43 -18.67 2.91
N GLY A 178 -71.99 -18.77 1.66
CA GLY A 178 -72.00 -17.72 0.65
C GLY A 178 -70.82 -16.76 0.76
N VAL A 179 -69.80 -17.13 1.51
CA VAL A 179 -68.58 -16.33 1.68
C VAL A 179 -67.69 -16.55 0.47
N MET A 180 -67.22 -15.46 -0.13
CA MET A 180 -66.25 -15.49 -1.21
C MET A 180 -64.90 -16.03 -0.71
N LEU A 181 -64.38 -17.06 -1.36
CA LEU A 181 -63.04 -17.55 -1.09
C LEU A 181 -61.99 -16.51 -1.50
N SER A 182 -60.95 -16.34 -0.69
CA SER A 182 -59.80 -15.47 -1.00
C SER A 182 -58.54 -15.98 -0.32
N ARG A 183 -57.38 -15.70 -0.92
CA ARG A 183 -56.05 -16.16 -0.45
C ARG A 183 -56.04 -17.65 -0.05
N THR A 184 -56.66 -18.50 -0.85
CA THR A 184 -56.83 -19.91 -0.53
C THR A 184 -56.75 -20.77 -1.79
N VAL A 185 -56.66 -22.09 -1.58
CA VAL A 185 -56.78 -23.10 -2.61
C VAL A 185 -58.07 -23.88 -2.35
N TYR A 186 -58.91 -24.04 -3.37
CA TYR A 186 -60.09 -24.90 -3.28
C TYR A 186 -60.22 -25.73 -4.57
N ASN A 187 -60.28 -27.05 -4.41
CA ASN A 187 -60.34 -28.01 -5.52
C ASN A 187 -59.29 -27.73 -6.62
N ASP A 188 -58.04 -27.53 -6.20
CA ASP A 188 -56.88 -27.12 -7.00
C ASP A 188 -56.91 -25.71 -7.61
N TYR A 189 -57.96 -24.92 -7.45
CA TYR A 189 -57.98 -23.54 -7.94
C TYR A 189 -57.46 -22.56 -6.89
N LEU A 190 -56.59 -21.65 -7.32
CA LEU A 190 -56.00 -20.60 -6.49
C LEU A 190 -56.83 -19.32 -6.55
N PHE A 191 -57.07 -18.71 -5.41
CA PHE A 191 -57.80 -17.44 -5.30
C PHE A 191 -56.90 -16.35 -4.73
N GLN A 192 -56.88 -15.20 -5.43
CA GLN A 192 -56.18 -14.00 -5.01
C GLN A 192 -56.79 -13.40 -3.73
N GLY A 193 -56.18 -12.33 -3.20
CA GLY A 193 -56.73 -11.58 -2.06
C GLY A 193 -58.04 -10.85 -2.37
N SER A 194 -58.29 -10.56 -3.63
CA SER A 194 -59.56 -10.04 -4.14
C SER A 194 -60.65 -11.10 -4.25
N GLY A 195 -60.30 -12.38 -4.09
CA GLY A 195 -61.16 -13.54 -4.36
C GLY A 195 -61.29 -13.93 -5.82
N ALA A 196 -60.67 -13.19 -6.74
CA ALA A 196 -60.55 -13.60 -8.13
C ALA A 196 -59.75 -14.91 -8.22
N MET A 197 -60.21 -15.84 -9.05
CA MET A 197 -59.43 -17.01 -9.43
C MET A 197 -58.18 -16.53 -10.20
N ALA A 198 -57.00 -16.94 -9.74
CA ALA A 198 -55.74 -16.59 -10.38
C ALA A 198 -55.57 -17.38 -11.68
N GLU A 199 -55.04 -16.75 -12.74
CA GLU A 199 -54.73 -17.40 -14.02
C GLU A 199 -53.36 -16.89 -14.51
N ASN A 200 -52.41 -17.79 -14.74
CA ASN A 200 -51.01 -17.45 -15.03
C ASN A 200 -50.41 -16.45 -14.02
N ASP A 201 -50.72 -16.63 -12.74
CA ASP A 201 -50.43 -15.62 -11.73
C ASP A 201 -49.99 -16.22 -10.40
N TRP A 202 -49.22 -15.42 -9.66
CA TRP A 202 -48.67 -15.73 -8.36
C TRP A 202 -49.64 -15.37 -7.24
N VAL A 203 -49.78 -16.28 -6.28
CA VAL A 203 -50.60 -16.03 -5.08
C VAL A 203 -49.76 -16.27 -3.84
N LYS A 204 -49.74 -15.29 -2.94
CA LYS A 204 -49.07 -15.39 -1.64
C LYS A 204 -50.08 -15.73 -0.54
N ILE A 205 -49.89 -16.88 0.11
CA ILE A 205 -50.76 -17.39 1.19
C ILE A 205 -49.87 -17.73 2.38
N SER A 206 -50.12 -17.09 3.54
CA SER A 206 -49.37 -17.34 4.79
C SER A 206 -47.85 -17.35 4.61
N ASP A 207 -47.33 -16.32 3.93
CA ASP A 207 -45.92 -16.14 3.56
C ASP A 207 -45.29 -17.15 2.59
N LYS A 208 -46.10 -18.03 2.00
CA LYS A 208 -45.69 -18.96 0.94
C LYS A 208 -46.23 -18.51 -0.41
N TRP A 209 -45.44 -18.74 -1.46
CA TRP A 209 -45.82 -18.43 -2.83
C TRP A 209 -46.30 -19.67 -3.55
N TYR A 210 -47.35 -19.50 -4.34
CA TYR A 210 -47.99 -20.50 -5.17
C TYR A 210 -48.19 -19.92 -6.57
N TYR A 211 -48.32 -20.77 -7.57
CA TYR A 211 -48.58 -20.34 -8.94
C TYR A 211 -49.78 -21.05 -9.55
N ALA A 212 -50.66 -20.27 -10.17
CA ALA A 212 -51.80 -20.75 -10.92
C ALA A 212 -51.42 -20.82 -12.41
N THR A 213 -51.65 -21.98 -13.02
CA THR A 213 -51.49 -22.15 -14.47
C THR A 213 -52.56 -21.36 -15.25
N ALA A 214 -52.51 -21.38 -16.58
CA ALA A 214 -53.53 -20.76 -17.43
C ALA A 214 -54.96 -21.27 -17.17
N SER A 215 -55.11 -22.47 -16.60
CA SER A 215 -56.43 -23.01 -16.21
C SER A 215 -56.89 -22.57 -14.82
N GLY A 216 -56.08 -21.78 -14.12
CA GLY A 216 -56.25 -21.39 -12.72
C GLY A 216 -55.92 -22.46 -11.69
N LYS A 217 -55.52 -23.65 -12.14
CA LYS A 217 -55.06 -24.73 -11.26
C LYS A 217 -53.66 -24.48 -10.73
N ILE A 218 -53.45 -24.83 -9.47
CA ILE A 218 -52.17 -24.78 -8.75
C ILE A 218 -51.11 -25.71 -9.36
N SER A 219 -49.86 -25.24 -9.40
CA SER A 219 -48.70 -26.06 -9.74
C SER A 219 -48.18 -26.85 -8.54
N ARG A 220 -48.02 -28.18 -8.68
CA ARG A 220 -47.50 -29.10 -7.63
C ARG A 220 -46.53 -30.12 -8.21
N ASN A 221 -45.48 -30.45 -7.46
CA ASN A 221 -44.46 -31.46 -7.81
C ASN A 221 -43.86 -31.30 -9.22
N LYS A 222 -43.70 -30.06 -9.70
CA LYS A 222 -43.25 -29.81 -11.07
C LYS A 222 -42.43 -28.55 -11.21
N TRP A 223 -41.69 -28.52 -12.30
CA TRP A 223 -41.04 -27.33 -12.82
C TRP A 223 -42.03 -26.48 -13.62
N GLU A 224 -41.94 -25.17 -13.47
CA GLU A 224 -42.64 -24.19 -14.30
C GLU A 224 -41.65 -23.15 -14.79
N LYS A 225 -41.77 -22.79 -16.08
CA LYS A 225 -40.99 -21.69 -16.65
C LYS A 225 -41.89 -20.46 -16.73
N ILE A 226 -41.62 -19.49 -15.85
CA ILE A 226 -42.45 -18.30 -15.67
C ILE A 226 -41.57 -17.10 -16.01
N GLU A 227 -42.01 -16.32 -17.00
CA GLU A 227 -41.29 -15.13 -17.49
C GLU A 227 -39.80 -15.39 -17.80
N GLY A 228 -39.51 -16.57 -18.34
CA GLY A 228 -38.15 -16.97 -18.72
C GLY A 228 -37.33 -17.65 -17.62
N SER A 229 -37.75 -17.60 -16.36
CA SER A 229 -37.06 -18.22 -15.23
C SER A 229 -37.73 -19.54 -14.81
N TRP A 230 -36.93 -20.51 -14.35
CA TRP A 230 -37.44 -21.78 -13.85
C TRP A 230 -37.75 -21.71 -12.35
N TYR A 231 -38.90 -22.26 -11.97
CA TYR A 231 -39.36 -22.40 -10.59
C TYR A 231 -39.74 -23.85 -10.34
N TYR A 232 -39.59 -24.33 -9.11
CA TYR A 232 -40.06 -25.64 -8.69
C TYR A 232 -41.07 -25.51 -7.56
N PHE A 233 -42.17 -26.23 -7.68
CA PHE A 233 -43.24 -26.28 -6.67
C PHE A 233 -43.26 -27.67 -6.04
N ASP A 234 -43.30 -27.70 -4.70
CA ASP A 234 -43.34 -28.95 -3.95
C ASP A 234 -44.72 -29.64 -4.02
N GLN A 235 -44.91 -30.70 -3.24
CA GLN A 235 -46.16 -31.46 -3.19
C GLN A 235 -47.36 -30.62 -2.74
N ASP A 236 -47.12 -29.63 -1.88
CA ASP A 236 -48.12 -28.73 -1.35
C ASP A 236 -48.34 -27.53 -2.30
N GLY A 237 -47.58 -27.45 -3.38
CA GLY A 237 -47.61 -26.40 -4.39
C GLY A 237 -46.86 -25.13 -3.95
N VAL A 238 -46.07 -25.25 -2.89
CA VAL A 238 -45.25 -24.15 -2.38
C VAL A 238 -44.02 -24.02 -3.28
N MET A 239 -43.76 -22.79 -3.72
CA MET A 239 -42.56 -22.44 -4.47
C MET A 239 -41.32 -22.62 -3.58
N LEU A 240 -40.35 -23.41 -4.06
CA LEU A 240 -39.05 -23.50 -3.42
C LEU A 240 -38.29 -22.18 -3.52
N SER A 241 -37.64 -21.76 -2.44
CA SER A 241 -36.78 -20.57 -2.40
C SER A 241 -35.65 -20.75 -1.38
N ARG A 242 -34.52 -20.07 -1.63
CA ARG A 242 -33.31 -20.14 -0.79
C ARG A 242 -32.94 -21.57 -0.37
N THR A 243 -33.02 -22.51 -1.31
CA THR A 243 -32.85 -23.94 -1.02
C THR A 243 -32.14 -24.66 -2.16
N ILE A 244 -31.78 -25.91 -1.90
CA ILE A 244 -31.23 -26.84 -2.88
C ILE A 244 -32.21 -28.00 -3.03
N TYR A 245 -32.61 -28.31 -4.26
CA TYR A 245 -33.46 -29.47 -4.55
C TYR A 245 -32.95 -30.19 -5.80
N ASN A 246 -32.64 -31.49 -5.67
CA ASN A 246 -32.05 -32.31 -6.74
C ASN A 246 -30.86 -31.63 -7.44
N ASP A 247 -29.93 -31.09 -6.64
CA ASP A 247 -28.76 -30.30 -7.06
C ASP A 247 -29.03 -28.91 -7.66
N TYR A 248 -30.28 -28.49 -7.84
CA TYR A 248 -30.61 -27.15 -8.33
C TYR A 248 -30.71 -26.14 -7.18
N LEU A 249 -30.09 -24.98 -7.37
CA LEU A 249 -30.10 -23.87 -6.42
C LEU A 249 -31.22 -22.88 -6.74
N PHE A 250 -31.99 -22.50 -5.72
CA PHE A 250 -33.06 -21.52 -5.84
C PHE A 250 -32.74 -20.24 -5.08
N GLN A 251 -32.90 -19.10 -5.74
CA GLN A 251 -32.72 -17.76 -5.18
C GLN A 251 -33.81 -17.42 -4.14
N GLY A 252 -33.69 -16.24 -3.53
CA GLY A 252 -34.73 -15.71 -2.62
C GLY A 252 -36.08 -15.44 -3.29
N SER A 253 -36.07 -15.14 -4.58
CA SER A 253 -37.27 -15.02 -5.42
C SER A 253 -37.90 -16.37 -5.76
N GLY A 254 -37.21 -17.49 -5.51
CA GLY A 254 -37.59 -18.83 -5.96
C GLY A 254 -37.20 -19.16 -7.40
N ALA A 255 -36.62 -18.21 -8.14
CA ALA A 255 -36.04 -18.52 -9.43
C ALA A 255 -34.82 -19.44 -9.27
N MET A 256 -34.69 -20.43 -10.14
CA MET A 256 -33.50 -21.26 -10.25
C MET A 256 -32.31 -20.40 -10.67
N ALA A 257 -31.24 -20.43 -9.90
CA ALA A 257 -30.02 -19.69 -10.20
C ALA A 257 -29.28 -20.31 -11.40
N GLU A 258 -28.73 -19.48 -12.29
CA GLU A 258 -27.88 -19.92 -13.40
C GLU A 258 -26.66 -19.00 -13.49
N ASN A 259 -25.45 -19.57 -13.43
CA ASN A 259 -24.19 -18.79 -13.34
C ASN A 259 -24.19 -17.74 -12.22
N ASP A 260 -24.79 -18.09 -11.09
CA ASP A 260 -25.07 -17.13 -10.04
C ASP A 260 -24.85 -17.69 -8.63
N TRP A 261 -24.61 -16.76 -7.72
CA TRP A 261 -24.38 -17.02 -6.30
C TRP A 261 -25.69 -17.06 -5.54
N VAL A 262 -25.81 -18.02 -4.63
CA VAL A 262 -26.96 -18.12 -3.73
C VAL A 262 -26.46 -18.22 -2.30
N LYS A 263 -27.01 -17.36 -1.43
CA LYS A 263 -26.73 -17.38 0.01
C LYS A 263 -27.86 -18.10 0.75
N ILE A 264 -27.55 -19.20 1.43
CA ILE A 264 -28.49 -20.03 2.19
C ILE A 264 -27.93 -20.20 3.60
N SER A 265 -28.68 -19.78 4.62
CA SER A 265 -28.29 -19.89 6.05
C SER A 265 -26.83 -19.43 6.32
N ASP A 266 -26.50 -18.24 5.82
CA ASP A 266 -25.17 -17.61 5.89
C ASP A 266 -24.02 -18.32 5.17
N LYS A 267 -24.31 -19.33 4.36
CA LYS A 267 -23.34 -20.01 3.50
C LYS A 267 -23.55 -19.65 2.04
N TRP A 268 -22.46 -19.53 1.30
CA TRP A 268 -22.48 -19.22 -0.13
C TRP A 268 -22.34 -20.49 -0.97
N TYR A 269 -23.13 -20.54 -2.02
CA TYR A 269 -23.18 -21.61 -3.02
C TYR A 269 -23.13 -20.99 -4.42
N TYR A 270 -22.70 -21.76 -5.41
CA TYR A 270 -22.67 -21.30 -6.79
C TYR A 270 -23.36 -22.29 -7.72
N ALA A 271 -24.28 -21.77 -8.52
CA ALA A 271 -24.97 -22.48 -9.57
C ALA A 271 -24.20 -22.33 -10.89
N THR A 272 -23.95 -23.45 -11.57
CA THR A 272 -23.37 -23.46 -12.92
C THR A 272 -24.39 -22.98 -13.95
N THR A 273 -24.02 -22.91 -15.23
CA THR A 273 -24.96 -22.58 -16.34
C THR A 273 -26.18 -23.51 -16.40
N SER A 274 -26.07 -24.75 -15.90
CA SER A 274 -27.22 -25.68 -15.85
C SER A 274 -28.13 -25.46 -14.64
N GLY A 275 -27.78 -24.52 -13.76
CA GLY A 275 -28.40 -24.28 -12.46
C GLY A 275 -28.01 -25.26 -11.36
N LYS A 276 -27.18 -26.26 -11.69
CA LYS A 276 -26.67 -27.21 -10.70
C LYS A 276 -25.57 -26.61 -9.83
N ILE A 277 -25.59 -26.96 -8.55
CA ILE A 277 -24.60 -26.62 -7.53
C ILE A 277 -23.19 -27.14 -7.85
N SER A 278 -22.18 -26.34 -7.53
CA SER A 278 -20.77 -26.77 -7.55
C SER A 278 -20.36 -27.45 -6.25
N ARG A 279 -19.75 -28.65 -6.33
CA ARG A 279 -19.29 -29.45 -5.17
C ARG A 279 -17.92 -30.07 -5.44
N ASN A 280 -17.11 -30.19 -4.38
CA ASN A 280 -15.79 -30.85 -4.39
C ASN A 280 -14.82 -30.37 -5.48
N LYS A 281 -14.91 -29.10 -5.89
CA LYS A 281 -14.12 -28.58 -7.01
C LYS A 281 -13.77 -27.12 -6.85
N TRP A 282 -12.76 -26.73 -7.62
CA TRP A 282 -12.47 -25.34 -7.92
C TRP A 282 -13.36 -24.86 -9.07
N GLU A 283 -13.83 -23.63 -8.97
CA GLU A 283 -14.59 -22.96 -10.02
C GLU A 283 -14.00 -21.58 -10.30
N LYS A 284 -13.90 -21.24 -11.58
CA LYS A 284 -13.36 -19.95 -12.02
C LYS A 284 -14.50 -19.04 -12.44
N ILE A 285 -14.89 -18.16 -11.53
CA ILE A 285 -16.07 -17.31 -11.66
C ILE A 285 -15.59 -15.89 -11.96
N LYS A 286 -15.91 -15.38 -13.15
CA LYS A 286 -15.51 -14.05 -13.64
C LYS A 286 -14.01 -13.79 -13.46
N GLY A 287 -13.17 -14.80 -13.76
CA GLY A 287 -11.71 -14.72 -13.69
C GLY A 287 -11.10 -15.04 -12.32
N THR A 288 -11.90 -15.17 -11.26
CA THR A 288 -11.42 -15.45 -9.89
C THR A 288 -11.72 -16.89 -9.51
N TRP A 289 -10.78 -17.55 -8.83
CA TRP A 289 -10.95 -18.94 -8.37
C TRP A 289 -11.62 -18.99 -7.00
N TYR A 290 -12.55 -19.93 -6.85
CA TYR A 290 -13.25 -20.27 -5.61
C TYR A 290 -13.25 -21.79 -5.43
N TYR A 291 -13.24 -22.26 -4.18
CA TYR A 291 -13.33 -23.69 -3.89
C TYR A 291 -14.63 -24.02 -3.17
N PHE A 292 -15.29 -25.10 -3.59
CA PHE A 292 -16.53 -25.59 -2.98
C PHE A 292 -16.30 -26.98 -2.37
N ASN A 293 -16.74 -27.16 -1.12
CA ASN A 293 -16.59 -28.42 -0.40
C ASN A 293 -17.61 -29.49 -0.85
N SER A 294 -17.70 -30.61 -0.13
CA SER A 294 -18.63 -31.72 -0.43
C SER A 294 -20.10 -31.30 -0.34
N ASP A 295 -20.41 -30.36 0.54
CA ASP A 295 -21.75 -29.80 0.72
C ASP A 295 -22.07 -28.71 -0.30
N GLY A 296 -21.09 -28.33 -1.12
CA GLY A 296 -21.15 -27.24 -2.09
C GLY A 296 -21.04 -25.85 -1.46
N VAL A 297 -20.63 -25.79 -0.20
CA VAL A 297 -20.36 -24.54 0.50
C VAL A 297 -19.03 -23.99 0.02
N MET A 298 -19.01 -22.71 -0.34
CA MET A 298 -17.81 -21.97 -0.68
C MET A 298 -16.88 -21.89 0.53
N ALA A 299 -15.62 -22.30 0.35
CA ALA A 299 -14.59 -22.09 1.36
C ALA A 299 -14.22 -20.60 1.44
N SER A 300 -14.17 -20.07 2.66
CA SER A 300 -13.71 -18.71 2.95
C SER A 300 -12.86 -18.69 4.22
N SER A 301 -11.97 -17.69 4.30
CA SER A 301 -11.06 -17.42 5.43
C SER A 301 -10.28 -18.67 5.89
N GLN A 302 -9.84 -19.51 4.96
CA GLN A 302 -9.20 -20.79 5.26
C GLN A 302 -8.27 -21.26 4.15
N TRP A 303 -7.40 -22.21 4.49
CA TRP A 303 -6.51 -22.88 3.54
C TRP A 303 -7.20 -24.05 2.85
N LYS A 304 -6.92 -24.21 1.56
CA LYS A 304 -7.15 -25.44 0.80
C LYS A 304 -5.83 -25.87 0.17
N SER A 305 -5.15 -26.83 0.79
CA SER A 305 -3.79 -27.23 0.41
C SER A 305 -2.87 -25.99 0.44
N ASP A 306 -2.26 -25.62 -0.69
CA ASP A 306 -1.31 -24.50 -0.76
C ASP A 306 -1.95 -23.15 -1.07
N TYR A 307 -3.28 -23.09 -1.14
CA TYR A 307 -4.04 -21.92 -1.54
C TYR A 307 -4.83 -21.36 -0.36
N TYR A 308 -4.87 -20.04 -0.22
CA TYR A 308 -5.69 -19.37 0.78
C TYR A 308 -6.94 -18.77 0.15
N LEU A 309 -8.11 -19.07 0.70
CA LEU A 309 -9.38 -18.46 0.33
C LEU A 309 -9.66 -17.32 1.29
N LYS A 310 -9.77 -16.09 0.75
CA LYS A 310 -10.06 -14.89 1.54
C LYS A 310 -11.48 -14.94 2.13
N ASP A 311 -11.84 -13.94 2.91
CA ASP A 311 -13.19 -13.84 3.50
C ASP A 311 -14.31 -13.83 2.45
N SER A 312 -14.04 -13.23 1.29
CA SER A 312 -14.93 -13.29 0.12
C SER A 312 -14.98 -14.65 -0.58
N GLY A 313 -14.17 -15.62 -0.14
CA GLY A 313 -13.93 -16.91 -0.79
C GLY A 313 -13.03 -16.86 -2.03
N ALA A 314 -12.65 -15.66 -2.47
CA ALA A 314 -11.70 -15.52 -3.57
C ALA A 314 -10.33 -16.06 -3.18
N MET A 315 -9.74 -16.88 -4.03
CA MET A 315 -8.36 -17.35 -3.87
C MET A 315 -7.40 -16.16 -3.91
N ALA A 316 -6.54 -16.04 -2.91
CA ALA A 316 -5.50 -15.03 -2.87
C ALA A 316 -4.39 -15.33 -3.92
N GLU A 317 -3.91 -14.29 -4.60
CA GLU A 317 -2.86 -14.40 -5.61
C GLU A 317 -2.05 -13.09 -5.69
N LYS A 318 -0.71 -13.19 -5.73
CA LYS A 318 0.24 -12.06 -5.76
C LYS A 318 0.05 -11.07 -4.61
N GLU A 319 -0.26 -11.60 -3.43
CA GLU A 319 -0.57 -10.78 -2.26
C GLU A 319 -0.08 -11.42 -0.95
N TRP A 320 0.08 -10.58 0.07
CA TRP A 320 0.38 -11.00 1.43
C TRP A 320 -0.92 -11.26 2.20
N ILE A 321 -0.97 -12.36 2.94
CA ILE A 321 -2.07 -12.70 3.83
C ILE A 321 -1.52 -12.93 5.23
N PHE A 322 -2.19 -12.35 6.22
CA PHE A 322 -1.94 -12.65 7.62
C PHE A 322 -2.98 -13.65 8.12
N ASP A 323 -2.54 -14.84 8.51
CA ASP A 323 -3.41 -15.83 9.12
C ASP A 323 -3.25 -15.80 10.64
N LYS A 324 -4.33 -15.41 11.31
CA LYS A 324 -4.38 -15.32 12.78
C LYS A 324 -4.17 -16.66 13.47
N SER A 325 -4.58 -17.76 12.84
CA SER A 325 -4.47 -19.12 13.40
C SER A 325 -3.01 -19.54 13.55
N TYR A 326 -2.18 -19.09 12.61
CA TYR A 326 -0.74 -19.33 12.59
C TYR A 326 0.08 -18.17 13.15
N ASN A 327 -0.56 -17.03 13.42
CA ASN A 327 0.08 -15.77 13.83
C ASN A 327 1.27 -15.39 12.92
N SER A 328 1.09 -15.59 11.61
CA SER A 328 2.15 -15.44 10.61
C SER A 328 1.64 -14.81 9.33
N TRP A 329 2.54 -14.13 8.64
CA TRP A 329 2.35 -13.70 7.27
C TRP A 329 2.74 -14.81 6.29
N PHE A 330 2.02 -14.88 5.18
CA PHE A 330 2.25 -15.75 4.03
C PHE A 330 2.16 -14.90 2.77
N TYR A 331 2.92 -15.26 1.74
CA TYR A 331 2.81 -14.62 0.43
C TYR A 331 2.29 -15.63 -0.59
N LEU A 332 1.19 -15.31 -1.27
CA LEU A 332 0.62 -16.15 -2.32
C LEU A 332 1.19 -15.68 -3.65
N LYS A 333 1.86 -16.59 -4.36
CA LYS A 333 2.56 -16.30 -5.62
C LYS A 333 1.57 -16.13 -6.77
N SER A 334 2.10 -15.87 -7.98
CA SER A 334 1.30 -16.06 -9.19
C SER A 334 0.82 -17.51 -9.26
N GLY A 335 -0.46 -17.71 -9.59
CA GLY A 335 -1.12 -19.01 -9.50
C GLY A 335 -1.70 -19.35 -8.12
N GLY A 336 -1.42 -18.56 -7.08
CA GLY A 336 -2.10 -18.61 -5.77
C GLY A 336 -1.46 -19.52 -4.71
N ALA A 337 -0.52 -20.39 -5.08
CA ALA A 337 0.20 -21.19 -4.10
C ALA A 337 1.11 -20.33 -3.22
N TYR A 338 1.19 -20.63 -1.92
CA TYR A 338 2.08 -19.89 -1.03
C TYR A 338 3.58 -20.08 -1.39
N ALA A 339 4.38 -19.04 -1.17
CA ALA A 339 5.83 -19.08 -1.30
C ALA A 339 6.45 -19.88 -0.14
N SER A 340 7.43 -20.75 -0.40
CA SER A 340 8.01 -21.66 0.61
C SER A 340 9.47 -21.92 0.33
N ARG A 341 10.32 -21.74 1.36
CA ARG A 341 11.79 -21.84 1.29
C ARG A 341 12.40 -20.92 0.22
N GLU A 342 11.86 -19.71 0.09
CA GLU A 342 12.24 -18.77 -0.95
C GLU A 342 12.15 -17.31 -0.48
N TRP A 343 12.84 -16.42 -1.19
CA TRP A 343 12.78 -14.99 -0.96
C TRP A 343 11.63 -14.34 -1.73
N VAL A 344 10.91 -13.44 -1.07
CA VAL A 344 9.97 -12.50 -1.68
C VAL A 344 10.43 -11.09 -1.32
N GLY A 345 11.16 -10.45 -2.23
CA GLY A 345 11.80 -9.16 -1.96
C GLY A 345 12.84 -9.25 -0.83
N SER A 346 12.61 -8.55 0.27
CA SER A 346 13.50 -8.58 1.46
C SER A 346 13.07 -9.57 2.55
N TYR A 347 12.05 -10.38 2.27
CA TYR A 347 11.44 -11.32 3.21
C TYR A 347 11.79 -12.75 2.80
N TYR A 348 11.99 -13.62 3.79
CA TYR A 348 12.17 -15.05 3.55
C TYR A 348 10.96 -15.83 4.06
N LEU A 349 10.39 -16.68 3.21
CA LEU A 349 9.28 -17.56 3.57
C LEU A 349 9.86 -18.94 3.85
N LYS A 350 9.69 -19.44 5.08
CA LYS A 350 10.22 -20.72 5.54
C LYS A 350 9.42 -21.88 4.96
N SER A 351 9.82 -23.11 5.31
CA SER A 351 9.03 -24.31 5.00
C SER A 351 7.60 -24.16 5.52
N GLY A 352 6.62 -24.39 4.65
CA GLY A 352 5.19 -24.21 4.98
C GLY A 352 4.70 -22.77 4.86
N GLY A 353 5.53 -21.86 4.34
CA GLY A 353 5.13 -20.50 3.94
C GLY A 353 5.16 -19.44 5.03
N TYR A 354 5.58 -19.78 6.24
CA TYR A 354 5.70 -18.84 7.35
C TYR A 354 6.79 -17.80 7.07
N MET A 355 6.45 -16.52 7.12
CA MET A 355 7.44 -15.44 7.05
C MET A 355 8.39 -15.50 8.26
N ALA A 356 9.69 -15.55 7.98
CA ALA A 356 10.73 -15.48 9.00
C ALA A 356 10.77 -14.10 9.67
N LYS A 357 10.94 -14.06 11.00
CA LYS A 357 11.13 -12.80 11.76
C LYS A 357 11.89 -13.05 13.06
N ASN A 358 12.70 -12.08 13.46
CA ASN A 358 13.59 -12.14 14.64
C ASN A 358 14.51 -13.38 14.69
N GLU A 359 14.92 -13.89 13.53
CA GLU A 359 15.66 -15.16 13.42
C GLU A 359 16.74 -15.12 12.35
N TRP A 360 17.71 -16.04 12.49
CA TRP A 360 18.74 -16.30 11.48
C TRP A 360 18.24 -17.31 10.45
N ILE A 361 18.49 -17.04 9.18
CA ILE A 361 18.21 -17.94 8.05
C ILE A 361 19.51 -18.22 7.32
N PHE A 362 19.82 -19.50 7.13
CA PHE A 362 20.86 -19.92 6.20
C PHE A 362 20.21 -20.26 4.87
N ASP A 363 20.65 -19.58 3.82
CA ASP A 363 20.24 -19.88 2.46
C ASP A 363 21.36 -20.64 1.75
N LYS A 364 21.08 -21.89 1.38
CA LYS A 364 22.02 -22.79 0.73
C LYS A 364 22.35 -22.35 -0.69
N ASP A 365 21.43 -21.70 -1.40
CA ASP A 365 21.66 -21.27 -2.79
C ASP A 365 22.67 -20.12 -2.85
N TYR A 366 22.72 -19.33 -1.78
CA TYR A 366 23.65 -18.22 -1.64
C TYR A 366 24.86 -18.50 -0.75
N ASP A 367 24.92 -19.69 -0.14
CA ASP A 367 25.88 -20.12 0.88
C ASP A 367 26.12 -19.03 1.94
N ALA A 368 25.03 -18.46 2.45
CA ALA A 368 25.09 -17.27 3.29
C ALA A 368 24.02 -17.27 4.38
N TRP A 369 24.37 -16.64 5.51
CA TRP A 369 23.44 -16.36 6.59
C TRP A 369 22.82 -14.98 6.43
N TYR A 370 21.57 -14.86 6.84
CA TYR A 370 20.78 -13.64 6.87
C TYR A 370 20.11 -13.53 8.25
N TYR A 371 19.86 -12.32 8.71
CA TYR A 371 19.04 -12.11 9.91
C TYR A 371 17.80 -11.29 9.55
N LEU A 372 16.63 -11.79 9.92
CA LEU A 372 15.34 -11.17 9.63
C LEU A 372 14.88 -10.42 10.88
N LYS A 373 14.54 -9.15 10.74
CA LYS A 373 14.04 -8.29 11.83
C LYS A 373 12.61 -8.68 12.23
N ASP A 374 12.05 -7.98 13.21
CA ASP A 374 10.67 -8.18 13.66
C ASP A 374 9.64 -7.93 12.56
N ASP A 375 9.91 -6.94 11.70
CA ASP A 375 9.11 -6.64 10.52
C ASP A 375 9.26 -7.67 9.38
N GLY A 376 10.11 -8.69 9.56
CA GLY A 376 10.37 -9.77 8.60
C GLY A 376 11.37 -9.45 7.49
N ARG A 377 11.89 -8.22 7.41
CA ARG A 377 12.90 -7.86 6.41
C ARG A 377 14.29 -8.27 6.87
N TYR A 378 15.15 -8.69 5.94
CA TYR A 378 16.56 -8.91 6.27
C TYR A 378 17.25 -7.61 6.72
N VAL A 379 18.27 -7.77 7.55
CA VAL A 379 19.15 -6.70 8.02
C VAL A 379 20.19 -6.35 6.97
N THR A 380 20.52 -5.06 6.84
CA THR A 380 21.69 -4.57 6.09
C THR A 380 22.56 -3.71 7.00
N GLY A 381 23.84 -3.56 6.67
CA GLY A 381 24.78 -2.77 7.47
C GLY A 381 25.04 -3.37 8.85
N THR A 382 25.30 -2.53 9.84
CA THR A 382 25.60 -2.98 11.21
C THR A 382 24.34 -3.09 12.05
N PHE A 383 24.16 -4.21 12.76
CA PHE A 383 22.98 -4.46 13.58
C PHE A 383 23.32 -5.28 14.83
N THR A 384 22.62 -5.00 15.92
CA THR A 384 22.82 -5.69 17.21
C THR A 384 21.78 -6.77 17.41
N ILE A 385 22.24 -8.01 17.62
CA ILE A 385 21.39 -9.18 17.85
C ILE A 385 21.78 -9.75 19.22
N LYS A 386 20.84 -9.73 20.17
CA LYS A 386 21.07 -10.20 21.56
C LYS A 386 22.34 -9.62 22.20
N GLY A 387 22.59 -8.32 21.99
CA GLY A 387 23.73 -7.60 22.56
C GLY A 387 25.06 -7.76 21.81
N LYS A 388 25.12 -8.58 20.75
CA LYS A 388 26.30 -8.72 19.89
C LYS A 388 26.08 -8.00 18.56
N GLU A 389 27.09 -7.26 18.12
CA GLU A 389 27.08 -6.52 16.85
C GLU A 389 27.52 -7.43 15.69
N TYR A 390 26.74 -7.39 14.61
CA TYR A 390 26.95 -8.11 13.36
C TYR A 390 26.92 -7.15 12.17
N SER A 391 27.61 -7.49 11.09
CA SER A 391 27.66 -6.68 9.86
C SER A 391 27.11 -7.46 8.68
N PHE A 392 26.30 -6.81 7.86
CA PHE A 392 25.62 -7.40 6.73
C PHE A 392 25.84 -6.56 5.48
N GLN A 393 25.95 -7.23 4.33
CA GLN A 393 25.98 -6.62 3.01
C GLN A 393 24.64 -5.93 2.69
N ASN A 394 24.60 -5.12 1.62
CA ASN A 394 23.39 -4.42 1.18
C ASN A 394 22.27 -5.37 0.70
N ASN A 395 22.62 -6.60 0.33
CA ASN A 395 21.68 -7.66 -0.03
C ASN A 395 21.29 -8.56 1.16
N GLY A 396 21.74 -8.24 2.37
CA GLY A 396 21.39 -8.94 3.60
C GLY A 396 22.32 -10.08 4.01
N LYS A 397 23.34 -10.43 3.21
CA LYS A 397 24.30 -11.48 3.55
C LYS A 397 25.15 -11.07 4.74
N TRP A 398 25.26 -11.94 5.73
CA TRP A 398 26.12 -11.75 6.90
C TRP A 398 27.60 -11.81 6.49
N ILE A 399 28.37 -10.83 6.98
CA ILE A 399 29.81 -10.78 6.85
C ILE A 399 30.41 -11.46 8.09
N SER A 400 30.74 -12.75 7.95
CA SER A 400 31.36 -13.54 9.02
C SER A 400 32.79 -13.09 9.32
N GLU A 401 33.56 -12.76 8.27
CA GLU A 401 34.94 -12.27 8.36
C GLU A 401 35.19 -11.13 7.37
N ALA A 402 35.52 -9.94 7.89
CA ALA A 402 35.74 -8.76 7.06
C ALA A 402 37.24 -8.55 6.76
N LYS A 403 37.60 -8.57 5.48
CA LYS A 403 38.96 -8.26 4.98
C LYS A 403 39.18 -6.77 4.76
N TYR A 404 38.10 -6.01 4.60
CA TYR A 404 38.14 -4.57 4.35
C TYR A 404 37.12 -3.87 5.24
N TYR A 405 37.43 -2.63 5.58
CA TYR A 405 36.58 -1.75 6.37
C TYR A 405 36.52 -0.37 5.73
N LYS A 406 35.37 0.28 5.83
CA LYS A 406 35.15 1.64 5.37
C LYS A 406 35.11 2.59 6.56
N VAL A 407 35.81 3.72 6.45
CA VAL A 407 35.86 4.75 7.49
C VAL A 407 34.55 5.54 7.54
N LYS A 408 33.94 5.64 8.73
CA LYS A 408 32.65 6.32 8.96
C LYS A 408 32.74 7.82 9.25
N PRO A 409 33.60 8.32 10.17
CA PRO A 409 33.65 9.75 10.48
C PRO A 409 34.38 10.55 9.38
N ILE A 410 34.16 11.87 9.34
CA ILE A 410 34.85 12.81 8.43
C ILE A 410 36.37 12.59 8.44
N THR A 411 36.92 12.32 9.61
CA THR A 411 38.31 11.93 9.80
C THR A 411 38.40 10.87 10.90
N ALA A 412 39.19 9.82 10.66
CA ALA A 412 39.53 8.82 11.66
C ALA A 412 41.05 8.73 11.83
N TYR A 413 41.50 8.38 13.03
CA TYR A 413 42.93 8.31 13.36
C TYR A 413 43.45 6.87 13.29
N VAL A 414 44.70 6.74 12.86
CA VAL A 414 45.46 5.48 12.91
C VAL A 414 46.47 5.58 14.04
N TYR A 415 46.46 4.59 14.94
CA TYR A 415 47.27 4.55 16.15
C TYR A 415 48.33 3.44 16.08
N SER A 416 49.41 3.60 16.83
CA SER A 416 50.38 2.54 17.10
C SER A 416 49.82 1.52 18.09
N ALA A 417 50.54 0.42 18.30
CA ALA A 417 50.21 -0.55 19.34
C ALA A 417 50.17 0.06 20.75
N SER A 418 51.01 1.08 21.02
CA SER A 418 51.07 1.84 22.27
C SER A 418 50.00 2.92 22.41
N GLY A 419 49.18 3.14 21.37
CA GLY A 419 48.12 4.16 21.37
C GLY A 419 48.57 5.54 20.90
N GLU A 420 49.82 5.69 20.43
CA GLU A 420 50.28 6.94 19.84
C GLU A 420 49.65 7.17 18.47
N ARG A 421 49.24 8.40 18.18
CA ARG A 421 48.65 8.73 16.88
C ARG A 421 49.72 8.78 15.80
N LEU A 422 49.63 7.86 14.83
CA LEU A 422 50.53 7.77 13.68
C LEU A 422 50.09 8.70 12.54
N SER A 423 48.82 8.63 12.15
CA SER A 423 48.26 9.46 11.07
C SER A 423 46.72 9.56 11.20
N TYR A 424 46.07 10.07 10.15
CA TYR A 424 44.63 10.21 10.04
C TYR A 424 44.19 10.01 8.58
N VAL A 425 42.97 9.51 8.38
CA VAL A 425 42.36 9.21 7.08
C VAL A 425 40.96 9.79 6.96
N SER A 426 40.53 10.10 5.73
CA SER A 426 39.22 10.69 5.42
C SER A 426 38.06 9.70 5.51
N GLN A 427 36.84 10.21 5.66
CA GLN A 427 35.61 9.43 5.49
C GLN A 427 35.59 8.66 4.18
N GLY A 428 35.04 7.45 4.21
CA GLY A 428 34.87 6.62 3.03
C GLY A 428 36.14 5.92 2.56
N THR A 429 37.30 6.22 3.15
CA THR A 429 38.54 5.47 2.89
C THR A 429 38.32 4.00 3.20
N ILE A 430 38.74 3.13 2.28
CA ILE A 430 38.78 1.70 2.48
C ILE A 430 40.14 1.33 3.06
N VAL A 431 40.13 0.65 4.21
CA VAL A 431 41.31 0.10 4.86
C VAL A 431 41.22 -1.42 4.84
N SER A 432 42.34 -2.11 4.63
CA SER A 432 42.36 -3.56 4.72
C SER A 432 42.62 -4.00 6.16
N LEU A 433 42.13 -5.17 6.54
CA LEU A 433 42.47 -5.81 7.81
C LEU A 433 43.98 -6.03 7.87
N GLY A 434 44.60 -5.62 8.97
CA GLY A 434 45.99 -5.89 9.31
C GLY A 434 46.16 -7.28 9.92
N ASP A 435 47.19 -7.47 10.74
CA ASP A 435 47.42 -8.74 11.43
C ASP A 435 46.27 -9.05 12.40
N ALA A 436 45.43 -10.02 12.03
CA ALA A 436 44.24 -10.40 12.78
C ALA A 436 44.55 -10.89 14.22
N GLN A 437 45.76 -11.40 14.47
CA GLN A 437 46.19 -11.85 15.80
C GLN A 437 46.40 -10.67 16.78
N SER A 438 46.57 -9.45 16.26
CA SER A 438 46.78 -8.25 17.07
C SER A 438 45.47 -7.53 17.47
N LYS A 439 44.31 -8.10 17.13
CA LYS A 439 42.99 -7.46 17.35
C LYS A 439 42.72 -7.22 18.83
N LYS A 440 42.29 -6.00 19.15
CA LYS A 440 41.88 -5.59 20.50
C LYS A 440 40.36 -5.45 20.55
N ASP A 441 39.75 -5.54 21.73
CA ASP A 441 38.30 -5.46 21.87
C ASP A 441 37.68 -4.17 21.28
N SER A 442 38.39 -3.04 21.42
CA SER A 442 37.94 -1.73 20.94
C SER A 442 38.58 -1.26 19.63
N GLN A 443 39.61 -1.96 19.12
CA GLN A 443 40.40 -1.51 17.96
C GLN A 443 40.66 -2.62 16.95
N ILE A 444 40.63 -2.26 15.67
CA ILE A 444 40.89 -3.15 14.54
C ILE A 444 42.29 -2.83 13.98
N PRO A 445 43.17 -3.83 13.80
CA PRO A 445 44.42 -3.66 13.08
C PRO A 445 44.12 -3.43 11.61
N VAL A 446 44.74 -2.42 11.01
CA VAL A 446 44.48 -2.01 9.62
C VAL A 446 45.76 -1.70 8.88
N ASN A 447 45.72 -1.86 7.56
CA ASN A 447 46.71 -1.31 6.65
C ASN A 447 46.07 -0.28 5.73
N ILE A 448 46.75 0.84 5.51
CA ILE A 448 46.32 1.89 4.60
C ILE A 448 47.52 2.69 4.07
N SER A 449 47.73 2.68 2.75
CA SER A 449 48.72 3.54 2.08
C SER A 449 50.10 3.45 2.74
N GLY A 450 50.58 2.22 2.93
CA GLY A 450 51.87 1.87 3.52
C GLY A 450 51.90 1.88 5.05
N LEU A 451 50.89 2.44 5.71
CA LEU A 451 50.81 2.51 7.16
C LEU A 451 50.08 1.30 7.74
N SER A 452 50.75 0.57 8.63
CA SER A 452 50.13 -0.42 9.51
C SER A 452 49.88 0.18 10.89
N GLY A 453 48.69 -0.05 11.46
CA GLY A 453 48.34 0.45 12.79
C GLY A 453 46.96 -0.03 13.25
N PHE A 454 46.36 0.71 14.18
CA PHE A 454 45.08 0.38 14.79
C PHE A 454 44.08 1.52 14.60
N MET A 455 42.83 1.21 14.30
CA MET A 455 41.72 2.17 14.27
C MET A 455 40.62 1.73 15.22
N ASN A 456 39.87 2.68 15.80
CA ASN A 456 38.76 2.33 16.68
C ASN A 456 37.68 1.57 15.91
N LYS A 457 37.16 0.49 16.49
CA LYS A 457 36.08 -0.30 15.90
C LYS A 457 34.84 0.57 15.61
N SER A 458 34.55 1.53 16.48
CA SER A 458 33.46 2.51 16.32
C SER A 458 33.58 3.36 15.06
N ASP A 459 34.77 3.51 14.49
CA ASP A 459 35.04 4.39 13.34
C ASP A 459 34.95 3.65 12.01
N LEU A 460 34.74 2.34 12.05
CA LEU A 460 34.77 1.45 10.90
C LEU A 460 33.42 0.74 10.68
N VAL A 461 33.14 0.40 9.43
CA VAL A 461 32.11 -0.57 9.04
C VAL A 461 32.75 -1.64 8.16
N ALA A 462 32.47 -2.90 8.46
CA ALA A 462 32.92 -4.02 7.65
C ALA A 462 32.28 -3.95 6.27
N ILE A 463 33.06 -4.21 5.22
CA ILE A 463 32.57 -4.30 3.85
C ILE A 463 33.03 -5.59 3.20
N ASP A 464 32.27 -6.03 2.21
CA ASP A 464 32.66 -7.13 1.34
C ASP A 464 33.11 -6.59 -0.02
N LYS A 465 34.23 -7.11 -0.53
CA LYS A 465 34.88 -6.66 -1.77
C LYS A 465 34.01 -6.87 -3.03
N ASP A 466 33.05 -7.79 -2.97
CA ASP A 466 32.16 -8.10 -4.10
C ASP A 466 30.94 -7.16 -4.11
N SER A 467 30.71 -6.43 -3.00
CA SER A 467 29.56 -5.53 -2.83
C SER A 467 29.91 -4.03 -2.83
N GLU A 468 31.17 -3.68 -2.58
CA GLU A 468 31.65 -2.30 -2.48
C GLU A 468 32.92 -2.13 -3.33
N PHE A 469 33.11 -0.96 -3.94
CA PHE A 469 34.35 -0.67 -4.67
C PHE A 469 35.54 -0.61 -3.71
N VAL A 470 36.48 -1.54 -3.87
CA VAL A 470 37.77 -1.53 -3.18
C VAL A 470 38.84 -0.95 -4.11
N PRO A 471 39.58 0.09 -3.70
CA PRO A 471 40.70 0.62 -4.47
C PRO A 471 41.68 -0.46 -4.87
N HIS A 472 42.10 -0.44 -6.13
CA HIS A 472 42.93 -1.46 -6.74
C HIS A 472 43.74 -0.86 -7.88
N TYR A 473 44.70 -1.61 -8.39
CA TYR A 473 45.56 -1.16 -9.46
C TYR A 473 45.33 -1.95 -10.75
N THR A 474 45.43 -1.28 -11.89
CA THR A 474 45.27 -1.90 -13.21
C THR A 474 46.31 -1.38 -14.20
N SER A 475 46.58 -2.17 -15.24
CA SER A 475 47.47 -1.78 -16.35
C SER A 475 46.67 -1.67 -17.65
N ASP A 476 46.89 -0.60 -18.42
CA ASP A 476 46.36 -0.46 -19.79
C ASP A 476 47.34 -0.93 -20.89
N GLY A 477 48.52 -1.42 -20.48
CA GLY A 477 49.61 -1.84 -21.39
C GLY A 477 50.62 -0.74 -21.70
N LYS A 478 50.36 0.50 -21.26
CA LYS A 478 51.28 1.63 -21.35
C LYS A 478 51.66 2.16 -19.97
N TYR A 479 50.69 2.29 -19.09
CA TYR A 479 50.85 2.74 -17.72
C TYR A 479 50.13 1.84 -16.75
N PHE A 480 50.57 1.92 -15.50
CA PHE A 480 49.93 1.33 -14.34
C PHE A 480 49.18 2.43 -13.57
N TYR A 481 47.96 2.12 -13.16
CA TYR A 481 47.03 3.06 -12.57
C TYR A 481 46.56 2.57 -11.21
N HIS A 482 46.35 3.51 -10.29
CA HIS A 482 45.59 3.30 -9.07
C HIS A 482 44.14 3.75 -9.31
N GLU A 483 43.22 2.79 -9.31
CA GLU A 483 41.78 2.99 -9.40
C GLU A 483 41.20 3.27 -8.01
N LEU A 484 40.92 4.54 -7.72
CA LEU A 484 40.40 4.99 -6.42
C LEU A 484 38.87 4.93 -6.35
N SER A 485 38.20 5.01 -7.50
CA SER A 485 36.75 4.86 -7.65
C SER A 485 36.43 4.52 -9.12
N PRO A 486 35.16 4.21 -9.48
CA PRO A 486 34.77 4.03 -10.88
C PRO A 486 35.04 5.25 -11.79
N TYR A 487 35.38 6.41 -11.22
CA TYR A 487 35.56 7.68 -11.94
C TYR A 487 36.93 8.32 -11.72
N VAL A 488 37.79 7.74 -10.88
CA VAL A 488 39.09 8.31 -10.51
C VAL A 488 40.18 7.27 -10.64
N SER A 489 41.05 7.50 -11.63
CA SER A 489 42.22 6.68 -11.94
C SER A 489 43.47 7.56 -11.91
N LEU A 490 44.51 7.15 -11.17
CA LEU A 490 45.76 7.89 -11.04
C LEU A 490 46.89 7.13 -11.72
N ARG A 491 47.65 7.80 -12.58
CA ARG A 491 48.85 7.20 -13.18
C ARG A 491 49.95 7.12 -12.13
N VAL A 492 50.46 5.91 -11.85
CA VAL A 492 51.46 5.69 -10.80
C VAL A 492 52.80 5.17 -11.29
N ALA A 493 52.84 4.42 -12.40
CA ALA A 493 54.07 3.88 -12.98
C ALA A 493 53.92 3.57 -14.48
N PRO A 494 55.03 3.37 -15.23
CA PRO A 494 54.98 2.73 -16.54
C PRO A 494 54.53 1.26 -16.47
N HIS A 495 53.95 0.76 -17.55
CA HIS A 495 53.69 -0.67 -17.69
C HIS A 495 55.00 -1.49 -17.75
N SER A 496 54.99 -2.70 -17.20
CA SER A 496 56.05 -3.70 -17.38
C SER A 496 55.47 -5.05 -17.78
N SER A 497 56.29 -5.92 -18.39
CA SER A 497 55.88 -7.26 -18.83
C SER A 497 55.42 -8.19 -17.70
N ALA A 498 55.69 -7.84 -16.43
CA ALA A 498 55.19 -8.57 -15.27
C ALA A 498 53.69 -8.27 -14.99
N MET A 499 53.12 -7.23 -15.60
CA MET A 499 51.73 -6.82 -15.40
C MET A 499 50.81 -7.40 -16.46
N THR A 500 49.71 -8.02 -16.04
CA THR A 500 48.64 -8.44 -16.93
C THR A 500 47.67 -7.29 -17.16
N ILE A 501 47.43 -6.94 -18.43
CA ILE A 501 46.50 -5.87 -18.82
C ILE A 501 45.09 -6.18 -18.29
N GLY A 502 44.44 -5.19 -17.68
CA GLY A 502 43.08 -5.31 -17.13
C GLY A 502 42.93 -6.16 -15.85
N LYS A 503 43.98 -6.86 -15.40
CA LYS A 503 43.94 -7.58 -14.11
C LYS A 503 43.93 -6.58 -12.96
N LYS A 504 43.08 -6.84 -11.96
CA LYS A 504 43.05 -6.08 -10.71
C LYS A 504 44.14 -6.56 -9.76
N TYR A 505 44.98 -5.65 -9.33
CA TYR A 505 46.04 -5.88 -8.33
C TYR A 505 45.70 -5.12 -7.04
N TYR A 506 46.00 -5.72 -5.89
CA TYR A 506 45.77 -5.09 -4.59
C TYR A 506 47.11 -4.99 -3.87
N SER A 507 47.36 -3.83 -3.27
CA SER A 507 48.56 -3.57 -2.47
C SER A 507 48.19 -2.70 -1.28
N THR A 508 48.82 -2.95 -0.14
CA THR A 508 48.61 -2.16 1.07
C THR A 508 49.48 -0.92 1.12
N ASP A 509 50.54 -0.87 0.31
CA ASP A 509 51.52 0.23 0.26
C ASP A 509 51.63 0.94 -1.09
N GLY A 510 51.06 0.34 -2.15
CA GLY A 510 51.10 0.87 -3.51
C GLY A 510 52.45 0.69 -4.21
N ILE A 511 53.36 -0.09 -3.62
CA ILE A 511 54.73 -0.31 -4.08
C ILE A 511 54.94 -1.78 -4.39
N HIS A 512 54.62 -2.64 -3.42
CA HIS A 512 54.82 -4.08 -3.53
C HIS A 512 53.53 -4.77 -3.98
N PHE A 513 53.65 -5.57 -5.03
CA PHE A 513 52.56 -6.34 -5.61
C PHE A 513 52.97 -7.81 -5.71
N ASP A 514 52.00 -8.68 -5.88
CA ASP A 514 52.26 -10.09 -6.15
C ASP A 514 53.01 -10.24 -7.49
N GLY A 515 54.29 -10.60 -7.41
CA GLY A 515 55.18 -10.85 -8.55
C GLY A 515 55.97 -9.65 -9.09
N PHE A 516 55.77 -8.42 -8.59
CA PHE A 516 56.56 -7.26 -9.00
C PHE A 516 56.53 -6.11 -7.99
N THR A 517 57.44 -5.16 -8.15
CA THR A 517 57.48 -3.89 -7.42
C THR A 517 57.44 -2.75 -8.42
N ILE A 518 56.73 -1.67 -8.09
CA ILE A 518 56.74 -0.46 -8.90
C ILE A 518 57.54 0.65 -8.21
N GLU A 519 58.16 1.50 -9.00
CA GLU A 519 58.75 2.75 -8.53
C GLU A 519 57.95 3.90 -9.12
N ASN A 520 57.28 4.68 -8.26
CA ASN A 520 56.63 5.89 -8.69
C ASN A 520 57.69 7.01 -8.82
N PRO A 521 57.84 7.62 -10.01
CA PRO A 521 58.95 8.53 -10.32
C PRO A 521 58.98 9.82 -9.49
N PHE A 522 57.86 10.21 -8.87
CA PHE A 522 57.77 11.45 -8.09
C PHE A 522 57.30 11.26 -6.65
N LEU A 523 56.65 10.15 -6.30
CA LEU A 523 56.05 9.95 -4.97
C LEU A 523 57.09 10.02 -3.83
N PHE A 524 58.27 9.44 -4.03
CA PHE A 524 59.36 9.42 -3.05
C PHE A 524 60.56 10.30 -3.46
N ARG A 525 60.39 11.17 -4.47
CA ARG A 525 61.46 12.08 -4.90
C ARG A 525 61.69 13.15 -3.83
N ASN A 526 62.95 13.42 -3.52
CA ASN A 526 63.33 14.53 -2.66
C ASN A 526 62.97 15.88 -3.33
N LEU A 527 62.04 16.60 -2.73
CA LEU A 527 61.46 17.87 -3.18
C LEU A 527 62.39 19.06 -2.97
N THR A 528 63.56 18.91 -2.34
CA THR A 528 64.60 19.95 -2.33
C THR A 528 65.46 19.94 -3.59
N LYS A 529 65.36 18.89 -4.42
CA LYS A 529 66.05 18.85 -5.71
C LYS A 529 65.35 19.78 -6.69
N PRO A 530 66.04 20.79 -7.27
CA PRO A 530 65.45 21.68 -8.27
C PRO A 530 64.88 20.93 -9.48
N SER A 531 63.87 21.52 -10.12
CA SER A 531 63.34 21.04 -11.40
C SER A 531 64.27 21.42 -12.55
N ASN A 532 64.49 20.50 -13.49
CA ASN A 532 65.26 20.73 -14.72
C ASN A 532 64.55 21.64 -15.72
N TYR A 533 63.29 22.01 -15.47
CA TYR A 533 62.52 22.91 -16.32
C TYR A 533 62.83 24.38 -16.07
N SER A 534 62.91 25.14 -17.17
CA SER A 534 62.96 26.61 -17.13
C SER A 534 61.56 27.22 -16.90
N ALA A 535 61.51 28.49 -16.48
CA ALA A 535 60.27 29.22 -16.29
C ALA A 535 59.37 29.20 -17.55
N ALA A 536 59.96 29.44 -18.72
CA ALA A 536 59.24 29.46 -19.99
C ALA A 536 58.69 28.08 -20.40
N GLU A 537 59.34 26.98 -19.99
CA GLU A 537 58.83 25.64 -20.24
C GLU A 537 57.66 25.30 -19.33
N LEU A 538 57.78 25.67 -18.05
CA LEU A 538 56.69 25.51 -17.08
C LEU A 538 55.44 26.26 -17.53
N ASP A 539 55.55 27.47 -18.08
CA ASP A 539 54.39 28.24 -18.58
C ASP A 539 53.67 27.59 -19.75
N LYS A 540 54.35 26.80 -20.59
CA LYS A 540 53.73 26.10 -21.73
C LYS A 540 52.70 25.08 -21.30
N ILE A 541 52.71 24.62 -20.04
CA ILE A 541 51.81 23.54 -19.62
C ILE A 541 50.33 23.90 -19.76
N TYR A 542 49.96 25.15 -19.47
CA TYR A 542 48.58 25.61 -19.52
C TYR A 542 48.02 25.57 -20.94
N SER A 543 48.81 25.94 -21.94
CA SER A 543 48.40 25.83 -23.34
C SER A 543 48.40 24.38 -23.82
N LEU A 544 49.43 23.59 -23.49
CA LEU A 544 49.55 22.18 -23.88
C LEU A 544 48.45 21.29 -23.31
N MET A 545 47.90 21.66 -22.15
CA MET A 545 46.78 20.97 -21.51
C MET A 545 45.43 21.64 -21.80
N ASN A 546 45.39 22.70 -22.62
CA ASN A 546 44.20 23.48 -22.95
C ASN A 546 43.45 23.98 -21.69
N ILE A 547 44.19 24.42 -20.68
CA ILE A 547 43.67 24.95 -19.42
C ILE A 547 43.45 26.45 -19.60
N ARG A 548 42.19 26.85 -19.64
CA ARG A 548 41.76 28.25 -19.76
C ARG A 548 41.43 28.85 -18.41
N ASP A 549 41.47 30.18 -18.32
CA ASP A 549 41.07 30.98 -17.15
C ASP A 549 41.82 30.64 -15.85
N SER A 550 43.03 30.10 -15.97
CA SER A 550 43.90 29.82 -14.83
C SER A 550 44.61 31.08 -14.36
N ARG A 551 44.49 31.41 -13.08
CA ARG A 551 45.28 32.49 -12.47
C ARG A 551 46.76 32.13 -12.29
N LEU A 552 47.11 30.85 -12.47
CA LEU A 552 48.49 30.36 -12.42
C LEU A 552 49.19 30.40 -13.79
N ALA A 553 48.48 30.71 -14.87
CA ALA A 553 49.08 30.86 -16.19
C ALA A 553 50.08 32.04 -16.21
N GLY A 554 51.23 31.84 -16.86
CA GLY A 554 52.30 32.83 -16.95
C GLY A 554 53.06 33.07 -15.63
N LYS A 555 53.02 32.10 -14.70
CA LYS A 555 53.68 32.20 -13.38
C LYS A 555 54.92 31.32 -13.24
N GLY A 556 55.41 30.74 -14.33
CA GLY A 556 56.61 29.88 -14.34
C GLY A 556 57.83 30.57 -13.71
N ALA A 557 58.03 31.86 -13.96
CA ALA A 557 59.11 32.64 -13.33
C ALA A 557 58.97 32.72 -11.80
N VAL A 558 57.75 32.87 -11.30
CA VAL A 558 57.46 32.92 -9.85
C VAL A 558 57.69 31.56 -9.20
N PHE A 559 57.29 30.47 -9.85
CA PHE A 559 57.58 29.12 -9.36
C PHE A 559 59.09 28.83 -9.29
N LYS A 560 59.87 29.27 -10.30
CA LYS A 560 61.34 29.15 -10.26
C LYS A 560 61.98 30.04 -9.19
N GLU A 561 61.44 31.23 -8.97
CA GLU A 561 61.90 32.09 -7.85
C GLU A 561 61.58 31.46 -6.50
N ALA A 562 60.40 30.87 -6.33
CA ALA A 562 60.02 30.15 -5.13
C ALA A 562 60.95 28.95 -4.87
N GLU A 563 61.31 28.21 -5.92
CA GLU A 563 62.29 27.11 -5.84
C GLU A 563 63.67 27.60 -5.42
N LYS A 564 64.18 28.65 -6.07
CA LYS A 564 65.48 29.23 -5.75
C LYS A 564 65.55 29.75 -4.31
N ARG A 565 64.48 30.44 -3.88
CA ARG A 565 64.44 31.13 -2.58
C ARG A 565 64.23 30.19 -1.41
N TYR A 566 63.38 29.17 -1.56
CA TYR A 566 62.96 28.30 -0.45
C TYR A 566 63.44 26.85 -0.61
N GLY A 567 64.15 26.52 -1.69
CA GLY A 567 64.65 25.17 -1.94
C GLY A 567 63.54 24.14 -2.06
N VAL A 568 62.45 24.50 -2.77
CA VAL A 568 61.28 23.64 -2.99
C VAL A 568 61.02 23.48 -4.48
N ASN A 569 61.08 22.25 -4.98
CA ASN A 569 60.99 21.92 -6.40
C ASN A 569 59.80 22.60 -7.10
N ALA A 570 60.08 23.33 -8.18
CA ALA A 570 59.10 24.14 -8.90
C ALA A 570 58.01 23.30 -9.58
N LEU A 571 58.38 22.13 -10.14
CA LEU A 571 57.43 21.20 -10.74
C LEU A 571 56.43 20.67 -9.70
N TYR A 572 56.92 20.34 -8.50
CA TYR A 572 56.06 19.99 -7.37
C TYR A 572 55.15 21.14 -6.95
N LEU A 573 55.67 22.36 -6.80
CA LEU A 573 54.85 23.52 -6.44
C LEU A 573 53.73 23.76 -7.45
N MET A 574 54.01 23.57 -8.74
CA MET A 574 53.00 23.63 -9.79
C MET A 574 51.97 22.51 -9.69
N ALA A 575 52.40 21.26 -9.48
CA ALA A 575 51.48 20.13 -9.36
C ALA A 575 50.59 20.22 -8.12
N HIS A 576 51.18 20.63 -6.99
CA HIS A 576 50.46 20.84 -5.74
C HIS A 576 49.44 21.97 -5.89
N SER A 577 49.85 23.14 -6.39
CA SER A 577 48.90 24.23 -6.62
C SER A 577 47.82 23.85 -7.62
N ALA A 578 48.15 23.09 -8.67
CA ALA A 578 47.18 22.58 -9.62
C ALA A 578 46.12 21.69 -8.96
N LEU A 579 46.52 20.78 -8.07
CA LEU A 579 45.59 19.91 -7.35
C LEU A 579 44.64 20.72 -6.46
N GLU A 580 45.19 21.57 -5.58
CA GLU A 580 44.42 22.25 -4.53
C GLU A 580 43.57 23.42 -5.04
N SER A 581 43.83 23.91 -6.25
CA SER A 581 43.11 25.03 -6.85
C SER A 581 42.38 24.72 -8.15
N ALA A 582 42.26 23.44 -8.50
CA ALA A 582 41.71 23.00 -9.79
C ALA A 582 42.40 23.69 -10.98
N TRP A 583 43.74 23.70 -10.97
CA TRP A 583 44.61 24.42 -11.91
C TRP A 583 44.42 25.93 -11.88
N GLY A 584 44.27 26.53 -10.70
CA GLY A 584 44.15 27.97 -10.50
C GLY A 584 42.78 28.56 -10.82
N ARG A 585 41.74 27.73 -10.88
CA ARG A 585 40.38 28.09 -11.29
C ARG A 585 39.35 28.06 -10.16
N SER A 586 39.69 27.48 -9.01
CA SER A 586 38.79 27.39 -7.86
C SER A 586 38.41 28.77 -7.32
N GLN A 587 37.24 28.86 -6.69
CA GLN A 587 36.75 30.13 -6.15
C GLN A 587 37.67 30.68 -5.04
N ILE A 588 38.20 29.82 -4.17
CA ILE A 588 39.17 30.22 -3.14
C ILE A 588 40.45 30.77 -3.79
N ALA A 589 40.94 30.13 -4.87
CA ALA A 589 42.11 30.63 -5.59
C ALA A 589 41.84 32.00 -6.23
N LYS A 590 40.64 32.21 -6.78
CA LYS A 590 40.21 33.49 -7.36
C LYS A 590 40.08 34.59 -6.31
N ASP A 591 39.46 34.33 -5.17
CA ASP A 591 39.11 35.37 -4.19
C ASP A 591 40.22 35.63 -3.16
N LYS A 592 41.00 34.60 -2.86
CA LYS A 592 41.98 34.62 -1.76
C LYS A 592 43.43 34.50 -2.23
N ASN A 593 43.68 34.31 -3.52
CA ASN A 593 45.02 34.04 -4.07
C ASN A 593 45.71 32.85 -3.34
N ASN A 594 44.92 31.90 -2.85
CA ASN A 594 45.41 30.74 -2.11
C ASN A 594 45.25 29.49 -2.96
N PHE A 595 46.38 29.06 -3.53
CA PHE A 595 46.42 28.00 -4.52
C PHE A 595 46.81 26.64 -3.96
N PHE A 596 47.23 26.58 -2.69
CA PHE A 596 47.79 25.39 -2.03
C PHE A 596 46.93 24.94 -0.83
N GLY A 597 45.73 25.50 -0.68
CA GLY A 597 44.80 25.15 0.40
C GLY A 597 45.26 25.59 1.80
N ILE A 598 46.18 26.55 1.94
CA ILE A 598 46.79 26.88 3.24
C ILE A 598 45.73 27.44 4.21
N ALA A 599 45.61 26.82 5.38
CA ALA A 599 44.59 27.06 6.40
C ALA A 599 43.12 26.86 5.95
N ALA A 600 42.87 26.12 4.86
CA ALA A 600 41.51 25.68 4.52
C ALA A 600 41.17 24.42 5.34
N TYR A 601 40.31 24.54 6.35
CA TYR A 601 39.85 23.41 7.19
C TYR A 601 38.58 22.77 6.62
N ASP A 602 38.38 21.46 6.79
CA ASP A 602 37.23 20.70 6.25
C ASP A 602 35.88 21.30 6.67
N SER A 603 35.81 21.77 7.92
CA SER A 603 34.58 22.35 8.51
C SER A 603 34.24 23.75 7.99
N SER A 604 35.19 24.43 7.34
CA SER A 604 35.08 25.85 7.01
C SER A 604 36.10 26.28 5.92
N PRO A 605 36.14 25.59 4.77
CA PRO A 605 37.28 25.70 3.84
C PRO A 605 37.40 27.10 3.25
N TYR A 606 36.29 27.72 2.86
CA TYR A 606 36.30 29.06 2.30
C TYR A 606 36.63 30.12 3.36
N THR A 607 36.01 30.11 4.53
CA THR A 607 36.19 31.16 5.54
C THR A 607 37.57 31.10 6.20
N SER A 608 38.10 29.90 6.44
CA SER A 608 39.40 29.71 7.11
C SER A 608 40.61 29.90 6.21
N ALA A 609 40.47 29.68 4.90
CA ALA A 609 41.58 29.79 3.96
C ALA A 609 42.32 31.14 4.11
N LYS A 610 43.65 31.08 4.19
CA LYS A 610 44.49 32.28 4.23
C LYS A 610 44.31 33.09 2.95
N LYS A 611 44.19 34.41 3.05
CA LYS A 611 44.20 35.34 1.91
C LYS A 611 45.60 35.89 1.70
N PHE A 612 46.04 35.95 0.45
CA PHE A 612 47.27 36.59 0.00
C PHE A 612 46.94 37.80 -0.88
N ASP A 613 47.84 38.79 -0.90
CA ASP A 613 47.57 40.06 -1.61
C ASP A 613 47.46 39.84 -3.13
N ASP A 614 48.31 38.98 -3.69
CA ASP A 614 48.37 38.65 -5.11
C ASP A 614 48.80 37.18 -5.33
N VAL A 615 48.77 36.75 -6.59
CA VAL A 615 49.11 35.37 -7.00
C VAL A 615 50.56 35.04 -6.65
N ASP A 616 51.48 35.99 -6.84
CA ASP A 616 52.91 35.75 -6.73
C ASP A 616 53.30 35.55 -5.26
N LYS A 617 52.77 36.40 -4.37
CA LYS A 617 52.87 36.25 -2.91
C LYS A 617 52.18 34.98 -2.42
N GLY A 618 51.09 34.56 -3.07
CA GLY A 618 50.45 33.27 -2.80
C GLY A 618 51.40 32.09 -3.05
N ILE A 619 52.08 32.07 -4.21
CA ILE A 619 53.04 31.01 -4.58
C ILE A 619 54.27 31.05 -3.67
N LEU A 620 54.90 32.21 -3.50
CA LEU A 620 56.09 32.37 -2.66
C LEU A 620 55.79 32.07 -1.18
N GLY A 621 54.65 32.53 -0.68
CA GLY A 621 54.21 32.28 0.68
C GLY A 621 53.91 30.81 0.94
N ALA A 622 53.36 30.10 -0.04
CA ALA A 622 53.12 28.68 0.04
C ALA A 622 54.42 27.87 0.04
N ALA A 623 55.36 28.19 -0.85
CA ALA A 623 56.67 27.53 -0.88
C ALA A 623 57.43 27.70 0.45
N LYS A 624 57.43 28.93 1.00
CA LYS A 624 57.97 29.20 2.33
C LYS A 624 57.30 28.34 3.40
N TRP A 625 55.97 28.32 3.42
CA TRP A 625 55.22 27.58 4.43
C TRP A 625 55.44 26.07 4.34
N ILE A 626 55.49 25.50 3.12
CA ILE A 626 55.82 24.08 2.89
C ILE A 626 57.24 23.77 3.40
N ARG A 627 58.21 24.64 3.08
CA ARG A 627 59.60 24.49 3.52
C ARG A 627 59.68 24.41 5.04
N GLU A 628 59.13 25.43 5.70
CA GLU A 628 59.23 25.62 7.15
C GLU A 628 58.40 24.60 7.96
N ASN A 629 57.32 24.04 7.42
CA ASN A 629 56.40 23.19 8.18
C ASN A 629 56.51 21.69 7.85
N TYR A 630 57.18 21.32 6.76
CA TYR A 630 57.30 19.93 6.32
C TYR A 630 58.74 19.55 6.02
N ILE A 631 59.37 20.21 5.05
CA ILE A 631 60.69 19.82 4.55
C ILE A 631 61.75 19.95 5.66
N ASP A 632 61.79 21.07 6.39
CA ASP A 632 62.74 21.27 7.49
C ASP A 632 62.49 20.34 8.69
N TYR A 633 61.32 19.69 8.75
CA TYR A 633 60.98 18.65 9.72
C TYR A 633 61.16 17.22 9.17
N GLY A 634 61.98 17.04 8.12
CA GLY A 634 62.31 15.74 7.55
C GLY A 634 61.20 15.11 6.70
N ARG A 635 60.20 15.89 6.26
CA ARG A 635 59.17 15.47 5.31
C ARG A 635 59.47 16.05 3.93
N ASP A 636 60.58 15.58 3.35
CA ASP A 636 61.19 16.11 2.12
C ASP A 636 60.65 15.49 0.82
N HIS A 637 59.65 14.63 0.88
CA HIS A 637 58.99 13.98 -0.26
C HIS A 637 57.48 13.87 -0.05
N LEU A 638 56.72 13.62 -1.12
CA LEU A 638 55.25 13.52 -1.05
C LEU A 638 54.82 12.37 -0.13
N GLY A 639 55.27 11.16 -0.45
CA GLY A 639 55.05 9.94 0.31
C GLY A 639 53.59 9.52 0.43
N ASN A 640 53.38 8.60 1.37
CA ASN A 640 52.11 7.94 1.64
C ASN A 640 51.74 8.12 3.13
N LYS A 641 50.91 7.25 3.72
CA LYS A 641 50.56 7.37 5.14
C LYS A 641 51.64 6.88 6.10
N ALA A 642 52.68 6.18 5.61
CA ALA A 642 53.83 5.78 6.41
C ALA A 642 54.93 6.85 6.45
N SER A 643 55.21 7.52 5.33
CA SER A 643 56.34 8.47 5.20
C SER A 643 56.01 9.69 4.35
N GLY A 644 56.87 10.72 4.43
CA GLY A 644 56.70 11.95 3.66
C GLY A 644 55.63 12.90 4.20
N MET A 645 55.26 13.88 3.38
CA MET A 645 54.31 14.93 3.73
C MET A 645 52.90 14.37 4.03
N ASN A 646 52.46 13.37 3.27
CA ASN A 646 51.09 12.85 3.32
C ASN A 646 50.68 12.23 4.69
N VAL A 647 51.66 11.84 5.52
CA VAL A 647 51.42 11.41 6.91
C VAL A 647 50.67 12.47 7.71
N ARG A 648 50.92 13.76 7.45
CA ARG A 648 50.34 14.87 8.23
C ARG A 648 49.61 15.91 7.39
N TYR A 649 49.88 15.97 6.08
CA TYR A 649 49.38 17.03 5.20
C TYR A 649 47.87 16.96 4.97
N ALA A 650 47.38 15.82 4.50
CA ALA A 650 45.98 15.62 4.11
C ALA A 650 45.38 14.42 4.82
N SER A 651 44.05 14.37 4.96
CA SER A 651 43.32 13.16 5.37
C SER A 651 43.23 12.13 4.25
N ASP A 652 43.29 12.56 2.99
CA ASP A 652 43.30 11.66 1.83
C ASP A 652 44.57 10.77 1.83
N PRO A 653 44.45 9.44 1.95
CA PRO A 653 45.60 8.52 1.95
C PRO A 653 46.41 8.54 0.66
N TYR A 654 45.84 9.02 -0.45
CA TYR A 654 46.46 9.01 -1.77
C TYR A 654 46.76 10.42 -2.30
N TRP A 655 46.75 11.45 -1.44
CA TRP A 655 47.13 12.82 -1.80
C TRP A 655 48.50 12.89 -2.48
N GLY A 656 49.50 12.17 -1.95
CA GLY A 656 50.84 12.12 -2.53
C GLY A 656 50.85 11.54 -3.95
N GLU A 657 50.08 10.46 -4.19
CA GLU A 657 49.94 9.86 -5.52
C GLU A 657 49.22 10.79 -6.50
N LYS A 658 48.23 11.56 -6.04
CA LYS A 658 47.54 12.56 -6.88
C LYS A 658 48.51 13.64 -7.37
N ILE A 659 49.33 14.19 -6.47
CA ILE A 659 50.35 15.18 -6.87
C ILE A 659 51.39 14.54 -7.79
N ALA A 660 51.90 13.35 -7.44
CA ALA A 660 52.86 12.64 -8.27
C ALA A 660 52.31 12.37 -9.68
N SER A 661 51.04 11.95 -9.81
CA SER A 661 50.37 11.74 -11.11
C SER A 661 50.25 13.03 -11.93
N ILE A 662 50.02 14.18 -11.28
CA ILE A 662 50.04 15.49 -11.95
C ILE A 662 51.47 15.82 -12.40
N MET A 663 52.49 15.63 -11.56
CA MET A 663 53.90 15.82 -11.93
C MET A 663 54.28 14.94 -13.13
N MET A 664 53.86 13.67 -13.17
CA MET A 664 54.06 12.77 -14.31
C MET A 664 53.40 13.30 -15.59
N THR A 665 52.20 13.88 -15.47
CA THR A 665 51.48 14.45 -16.61
C THR A 665 52.17 15.71 -17.13
N ILE A 666 52.58 16.63 -16.24
CA ILE A 666 53.32 17.82 -16.61
C ILE A 666 54.65 17.44 -17.27
N ASN A 667 55.42 16.56 -16.63
CA ASN A 667 56.70 16.08 -17.14
C ASN A 667 56.55 15.42 -18.52
N SER A 668 55.56 14.54 -18.69
CA SER A 668 55.29 13.90 -19.99
C SER A 668 54.90 14.90 -21.09
N LYS A 669 54.16 15.97 -20.76
CA LYS A 669 53.78 17.02 -21.72
C LYS A 669 54.93 17.96 -22.08
N LEU A 670 55.87 18.16 -21.15
CA LEU A 670 57.04 19.02 -21.33
C LEU A 670 58.30 18.25 -21.81
N GLY A 671 58.17 16.96 -22.16
CA GLY A 671 59.24 16.19 -22.79
C GLY A 671 60.13 15.37 -21.86
N GLY A 672 59.75 15.17 -20.59
CA GLY A 672 60.38 14.18 -19.71
C GLY A 672 61.78 14.53 -19.20
N LYS A 673 62.00 15.78 -18.75
CA LYS A 673 63.32 16.23 -18.25
C LYS A 673 63.55 15.95 -16.77
N ASP A 674 62.47 15.75 -16.01
CA ASP A 674 62.51 15.43 -14.59
C ASP A 674 62.16 13.98 -14.31
#